data_AF-A0A3D1VJY9-F1
#
_entry.id   AF-A0A3D1VJY9-F1
#
_cell.length_a   1.000
_cell.length_b   1.000
_cell.length_c   1.000
_cell.angle_alpha   90.00
_cell.angle_beta   90.00
_cell.angle_gamma   90.00
#
_symmetry.space_group_name_H-M   'P 1'
#
loop_
_entity.id
_entity.type
_entity.pdbx_description
1 polymer ?
#
loop_
_entity_poly.entity_id
_entity_poly.type
_entity_poly.pdbx_seq_one_letter_code
_entity_poly.pdbx_strand_id
1 'polypeptide(L)'
;MKRYVVTVNGMVQGVGFRPFVYHLATALRLCGFVQNTADGVCAEIQGSDTACTSFLLQLKENAPPPAHIESLSVIKIPLRDEHAFAILPSREGETNTQISPDTAICPECANEIADETNRRYRYALTNCTRCGPRFTIVKNMPYDRKNASLADFPMCDVCRAEYENPHNRRFHAQPNACAACGPKVKFYEKFQNIAQDPYLSFVQAIHKGEIVAIKGIGGFHLSCDAANEEAVKLLRKRKLRYDKPFAVMMRDIQTVQKHCFLTKEEQVLLLSPQTPIVLLKKKPACAIAPSVTLTNQRIGVMLPYAPLQCICMEFFEALIMTSGNLSDRPMVYLDDEAFSLLPRVADHILTHNRPIVRRMDDSVAMVVNSVPRLIRRARGYVPEPLPLQGNTRVILAVGPQQKNTFCLAKGEHGLLSGHMGDLRDIDTSAEYVHEMDSYIQLFDGIPEAVACDLHPDYVSTAYASRYQGSIPIFPIQHHHAHFASVLAEHNLQDHPAIGMVFDGTGYGEDGTIWGGELLFGTVRESKRMGHLDPFPLLGGEQAIREPWRIALSLLDMACGRETALSRYPGQEAPLLLQAGDQHVNAPLTSSMGRLFDGVCAIIGVKTHVTYEGQAAIELQQIMDSTAKGSYHFELHTHSGGVIFHWQSLIRALLLDHQAGVSPGVLSAR
;
A
#
# COMPACT_ATOMS: atom_id res chain seq x y z
N MET A 1 -26.04 44.02 -2.07
CA MET A 1 -24.83 43.17 -2.00
C MET A 1 -24.94 42.25 -0.79
N LYS A 2 -24.28 41.09 -0.83
CA LYS A 2 -24.14 40.18 0.30
C LYS A 2 -22.66 39.85 0.49
N ARG A 3 -22.26 39.57 1.73
CA ARG A 3 -20.93 39.08 2.07
C ARG A 3 -21.07 37.80 2.88
N TYR A 4 -20.26 36.81 2.55
CA TYR A 4 -20.25 35.50 3.18
C TYR A 4 -18.84 35.09 3.54
N VAL A 5 -18.71 34.41 4.67
CA VAL A 5 -17.58 33.52 4.95
C VAL A 5 -18.02 32.11 4.57
N VAL A 6 -17.22 31.47 3.72
CA VAL A 6 -17.39 30.11 3.25
C VAL A 6 -16.22 29.28 3.80
N THR A 7 -16.51 28.32 4.65
CA THR A 7 -15.53 27.35 5.14
C THR A 7 -15.75 26.03 4.42
N VAL A 8 -14.72 25.55 3.75
CA VAL A 8 -14.72 24.30 2.98
C VAL A 8 -13.79 23.31 3.67
N ASN A 9 -14.32 22.15 4.04
CA ASN A 9 -13.59 21.06 4.68
C ASN A 9 -13.53 19.82 3.77
N GLY A 10 -12.54 18.96 4.01
CA GLY A 10 -12.19 17.79 3.19
C GLY A 10 -10.78 17.88 2.61
N MET A 11 -10.53 17.12 1.53
CA MET A 11 -9.27 17.14 0.77
C MET A 11 -9.22 18.35 -0.16
N VAL A 12 -9.00 19.53 0.41
CA VAL A 12 -9.00 20.82 -0.32
C VAL A 12 -7.67 21.57 -0.25
N GLN A 13 -6.64 21.00 0.39
CA GLN A 13 -5.31 21.59 0.45
C GLN A 13 -4.29 20.84 -0.42
N GLY A 14 -3.40 21.58 -1.09
CA GLY A 14 -2.38 21.00 -1.97
C GLY A 14 -2.90 20.45 -3.30
N VAL A 15 -4.18 20.68 -3.59
CA VAL A 15 -4.91 20.14 -4.76
C VAL A 15 -5.28 21.23 -5.79
N GLY A 16 -4.70 22.43 -5.65
CA GLY A 16 -5.01 23.56 -6.53
C GLY A 16 -6.32 24.30 -6.19
N PHE A 17 -6.87 24.10 -4.99
CA PHE A 17 -8.15 24.70 -4.59
C PHE A 17 -8.11 26.22 -4.44
N ARG A 18 -7.07 26.79 -3.81
CA ARG A 18 -6.88 28.26 -3.70
C ARG A 18 -6.91 28.96 -5.08
N PRO A 19 -6.13 28.49 -6.09
CA PRO A 19 -6.27 28.92 -7.48
C PRO A 19 -7.69 28.87 -8.03
N PHE A 20 -8.36 27.74 -7.86
CA PHE A 20 -9.72 27.54 -8.35
C PHE A 20 -10.69 28.55 -7.75
N VAL A 21 -10.67 28.73 -6.43
CA VAL A 21 -11.50 29.72 -5.73
C VAL A 21 -11.22 31.14 -6.23
N TYR A 22 -9.95 31.50 -6.39
CA TYR A 22 -9.56 32.81 -6.93
C TYR A 22 -10.14 33.06 -8.32
N HIS A 23 -10.01 32.09 -9.23
CA HIS A 23 -10.56 32.20 -10.58
C HIS A 23 -12.08 32.30 -10.59
N LEU A 24 -12.74 31.47 -9.79
CA LEU A 24 -14.19 31.45 -9.68
C LEU A 24 -14.73 32.79 -9.16
N ALA A 25 -14.13 33.31 -8.08
CA ALA A 25 -14.51 34.59 -7.51
C ALA A 25 -14.30 35.76 -8.50
N THR A 26 -13.15 35.76 -9.18
CA THR A 26 -12.81 36.81 -10.16
C THR A 26 -13.74 36.77 -11.36
N ALA A 27 -14.06 35.59 -11.90
CA ALA A 27 -14.97 35.41 -13.02
C ALA A 27 -16.40 35.92 -12.69
N LEU A 28 -16.81 35.78 -11.43
CA LEU A 28 -18.11 36.25 -10.93
C LEU A 28 -18.07 37.69 -10.41
N ARG A 29 -16.93 38.40 -10.55
CA ARG A 29 -16.70 39.78 -10.07
C ARG A 29 -16.98 39.95 -8.57
N LEU A 30 -16.59 38.95 -7.77
CA LEU A 30 -16.67 38.99 -6.30
C LEU A 30 -15.38 39.59 -5.72
N CYS A 31 -15.50 40.25 -4.57
CA CYS A 31 -14.38 40.75 -3.76
C CYS A 31 -14.21 39.91 -2.50
N GLY A 32 -13.04 39.98 -1.85
CA GLY A 32 -12.74 39.26 -0.61
C GLY A 32 -11.45 38.46 -0.72
N PHE A 33 -11.42 37.23 -0.19
CA PHE A 33 -10.19 36.43 -0.20
C PHE A 33 -10.38 34.93 -0.11
N VAL A 34 -9.30 34.18 -0.32
CA VAL A 34 -9.18 32.76 0.04
C VAL A 34 -7.85 32.47 0.76
N GLN A 35 -7.88 31.62 1.76
CA GLN A 35 -6.70 31.18 2.52
C GLN A 35 -6.85 29.73 2.99
N ASN A 36 -5.72 29.02 3.14
CA ASN A 36 -5.74 27.75 3.88
C ASN A 36 -5.78 28.04 5.38
N THR A 37 -6.55 27.24 6.10
CA THR A 37 -6.60 27.22 7.56
C THR A 37 -6.36 25.80 8.05
N ALA A 38 -6.26 25.59 9.36
CA ALA A 38 -6.17 24.24 9.90
C ALA A 38 -7.47 23.40 9.69
N ASP A 39 -8.62 24.07 9.50
CA ASP A 39 -9.92 23.44 9.21
C ASP A 39 -10.21 23.19 7.71
N GLY A 40 -9.29 23.54 6.81
CA GLY A 40 -9.49 23.41 5.37
C GLY A 40 -9.22 24.69 4.61
N VAL A 41 -10.18 25.16 3.81
CA VAL A 41 -10.07 26.41 3.06
C VAL A 41 -11.14 27.39 3.52
N CYS A 42 -10.72 28.59 3.88
CA CYS A 42 -11.62 29.69 4.21
C CYS A 42 -11.63 30.68 3.05
N ALA A 43 -12.81 30.93 2.49
CA ALA A 43 -13.03 31.95 1.49
C ALA A 43 -14.03 32.99 2.00
N GLU A 44 -13.73 34.26 1.80
CA GLU A 44 -14.65 35.34 2.04
C GLU A 44 -15.05 35.95 0.70
N ILE A 45 -16.36 36.04 0.43
CA ILE A 45 -16.89 36.56 -0.82
C ILE A 45 -17.86 37.70 -0.56
N GLN A 46 -17.77 38.77 -1.33
CA GLN A 46 -18.68 39.91 -1.32
C GLN A 46 -19.11 40.28 -2.74
N GLY A 47 -20.41 40.43 -2.99
CA GLY A 47 -20.91 40.88 -4.29
C GLY A 47 -22.43 40.93 -4.40
N SER A 48 -22.96 40.83 -5.62
CA SER A 48 -24.40 40.68 -5.84
C SER A 48 -24.90 39.35 -5.27
N ASP A 49 -26.18 39.27 -4.94
CA ASP A 49 -26.77 38.04 -4.42
C ASP A 49 -26.66 36.87 -5.42
N THR A 50 -26.89 37.19 -6.69
CA THR A 50 -26.75 36.25 -7.81
C THR A 50 -25.33 35.72 -7.93
N ALA A 51 -24.32 36.58 -7.88
CA ALA A 51 -22.91 36.18 -7.98
C ALA A 51 -22.49 35.31 -6.79
N CYS A 52 -22.86 35.67 -5.55
CA CYS A 52 -22.57 34.84 -4.38
C CYS A 52 -23.25 33.47 -4.47
N THR A 53 -24.50 33.41 -4.93
CA THR A 53 -25.23 32.14 -5.12
C THR A 53 -24.56 31.27 -6.19
N SER A 54 -24.21 31.86 -7.34
CA SER A 54 -23.49 31.16 -8.41
C SER A 54 -22.12 30.65 -7.97
N PHE A 55 -21.40 31.40 -7.14
CA PHE A 55 -20.13 30.97 -6.58
C PHE A 55 -20.31 29.70 -5.74
N LEU A 56 -21.28 29.67 -4.83
CA LEU A 56 -21.50 28.52 -3.95
C LEU A 56 -21.90 27.25 -4.72
N LEU A 57 -22.67 27.40 -5.81
CA LEU A 57 -23.02 26.28 -6.70
C LEU A 57 -21.79 25.76 -7.46
N GLN A 58 -21.08 26.66 -8.16
CA GLN A 58 -19.93 26.26 -8.97
C GLN A 58 -18.76 25.74 -8.14
N LEU A 59 -18.60 26.22 -6.89
CA LEU A 59 -17.60 25.71 -5.97
C LEU A 59 -17.79 24.22 -5.69
N LYS A 60 -19.05 23.76 -5.61
CA LYS A 60 -19.39 22.34 -5.40
C LYS A 60 -19.30 21.54 -6.69
N GLU A 61 -19.80 22.06 -7.80
CA GLU A 61 -19.92 21.34 -9.07
C GLU A 61 -18.61 21.21 -9.84
N ASN A 62 -17.72 22.20 -9.70
CA ASN A 62 -16.54 22.34 -10.57
C ASN A 62 -15.21 22.33 -9.78
N ALA A 63 -15.21 21.76 -8.57
CA ALA A 63 -14.00 21.62 -7.78
C ALA A 63 -12.88 20.91 -8.59
N PRO A 64 -11.60 21.24 -8.36
CA PRO A 64 -10.49 20.57 -9.05
C PRO A 64 -10.58 19.05 -8.90
N PRO A 65 -10.22 18.25 -9.92
CA PRO A 65 -10.34 16.79 -9.84
C PRO A 65 -9.70 16.12 -8.61
N PRO A 66 -8.52 16.55 -8.10
CA PRO A 66 -7.95 15.98 -6.89
C PRO A 66 -8.58 16.51 -5.59
N ALA A 67 -9.54 17.43 -5.66
CA ALA A 67 -10.20 17.99 -4.49
C ALA A 67 -11.48 17.22 -4.16
N HIS A 68 -11.69 16.95 -2.87
CA HIS A 68 -12.93 16.38 -2.37
C HIS A 68 -13.50 17.28 -1.27
N ILE A 69 -14.69 17.83 -1.52
CA ILE A 69 -15.39 18.69 -0.55
C ILE A 69 -16.35 17.82 0.25
N GLU A 70 -16.11 17.71 1.55
CA GLU A 70 -16.97 16.94 2.46
C GLU A 70 -18.09 17.81 3.04
N SER A 71 -17.72 19.00 3.52
CA SER A 71 -18.67 19.94 4.08
C SER A 71 -18.36 21.37 3.68
N LEU A 72 -19.43 22.17 3.67
CA LEU A 72 -19.40 23.56 3.27
C LEU A 72 -20.31 24.35 4.21
N SER A 73 -19.71 25.24 5.01
CA SER A 73 -20.41 26.16 5.91
C SER A 73 -20.42 27.55 5.30
N VAL A 74 -21.58 28.22 5.33
CA VAL A 74 -21.76 29.57 4.78
C VAL A 74 -22.38 30.46 5.84
N ILE A 75 -21.64 31.48 6.26
CA ILE A 75 -22.10 32.44 7.27
C ILE A 75 -22.17 33.82 6.63
N LYS A 76 -23.34 34.45 6.71
CA LYS A 76 -23.51 35.84 6.25
C LYS A 76 -22.85 36.79 7.24
N ILE A 77 -22.05 37.72 6.74
CA ILE A 77 -21.31 38.70 7.55
C ILE A 77 -21.55 40.15 7.06
N PRO A 78 -21.22 41.18 7.87
CA PRO A 78 -21.36 42.58 7.47
C PRO A 78 -20.48 42.95 6.28
N LEU A 79 -20.96 43.84 5.42
CA LEU A 79 -20.23 44.33 4.25
C LEU A 79 -18.95 45.09 4.66
N ARG A 80 -17.95 45.09 3.79
CA ARG A 80 -16.75 45.92 3.88
C ARG A 80 -16.49 46.68 2.58
N ASP A 81 -15.67 47.72 2.69
CA ASP A 81 -15.18 48.45 1.52
C ASP A 81 -13.97 47.73 0.94
N GLU A 82 -14.23 46.73 0.11
CA GLU A 82 -13.23 45.88 -0.55
C GLU A 82 -13.55 45.80 -2.04
N HIS A 83 -12.52 45.86 -2.88
CA HIS A 83 -12.67 46.00 -4.34
C HIS A 83 -11.94 44.93 -5.16
N ALA A 84 -11.25 44.00 -4.50
CA ALA A 84 -10.48 42.95 -5.15
C ALA A 84 -10.65 41.63 -4.41
N PHE A 85 -10.36 40.53 -5.11
CA PHE A 85 -10.24 39.20 -4.53
C PHE A 85 -8.76 38.81 -4.43
N ALA A 86 -8.32 38.27 -3.30
CA ALA A 86 -6.92 37.92 -3.08
C ALA A 86 -6.74 36.51 -2.50
N ILE A 87 -5.58 35.90 -2.78
CA ILE A 87 -5.13 34.72 -2.02
C ILE A 87 -4.26 35.21 -0.86
N LEU A 88 -4.71 34.98 0.37
CA LEU A 88 -3.99 35.41 1.57
C LEU A 88 -3.03 34.32 2.09
N PRO A 89 -2.03 34.70 2.91
CA PRO A 89 -1.21 33.75 3.65
C PRO A 89 -2.04 32.79 4.50
N SER A 90 -1.53 31.58 4.70
CA SER A 90 -2.22 30.57 5.50
C SER A 90 -2.26 30.93 6.99
N ARG A 91 -3.37 30.55 7.65
CA ARG A 91 -3.57 30.74 9.10
C ARG A 91 -3.43 29.42 9.85
N GLU A 92 -2.66 29.43 10.92
CA GLU A 92 -2.44 28.27 11.79
C GLU A 92 -3.63 28.06 12.77
N GLY A 93 -3.75 26.84 13.32
CA GLY A 93 -4.83 26.41 14.21
C GLY A 93 -4.82 24.88 14.43
N GLU A 94 -5.83 24.36 15.13
CA GLU A 94 -6.04 22.91 15.35
C GLU A 94 -6.36 22.20 14.03
N THR A 95 -5.66 21.11 13.71
CA THR A 95 -5.71 20.52 12.36
C THR A 95 -6.93 19.60 12.18
N ASN A 96 -7.87 20.04 11.36
CA ASN A 96 -9.07 19.28 10.94
C ASN A 96 -9.16 19.09 9.41
N THR A 97 -8.04 19.27 8.71
CA THR A 97 -7.98 19.18 7.24
C THR A 97 -7.23 17.92 6.77
N GLN A 98 -7.55 17.47 5.57
CA GLN A 98 -6.97 16.28 4.98
C GLN A 98 -5.77 16.61 4.10
N ILE A 99 -4.80 15.69 4.07
CA ILE A 99 -3.61 15.78 3.21
C ILE A 99 -3.84 14.90 1.99
N SER A 100 -3.58 15.46 0.80
CA SER A 100 -3.69 14.71 -0.44
C SER A 100 -2.57 13.65 -0.55
N PRO A 101 -2.86 12.45 -1.07
CA PRO A 101 -1.84 11.46 -1.40
C PRO A 101 -0.83 11.94 -2.46
N ASP A 102 0.34 11.30 -2.51
CA ASP A 102 1.26 11.50 -3.63
C ASP A 102 0.63 11.04 -4.95
N THR A 103 0.76 11.86 -5.99
CA THR A 103 0.12 11.60 -7.29
C THR A 103 1.17 11.47 -8.40
N ALA A 104 0.93 10.56 -9.34
CA ALA A 104 1.75 10.39 -10.52
C ALA A 104 1.81 11.66 -11.39
N ILE A 105 2.88 11.81 -12.17
CA ILE A 105 3.06 12.92 -13.11
C ILE A 105 1.88 13.02 -14.09
N CYS A 106 1.33 14.22 -14.25
CA CYS A 106 0.23 14.44 -15.20
C CYS A 106 0.76 14.52 -16.65
N PRO A 107 -0.08 14.25 -17.67
CA PRO A 107 0.32 14.28 -19.08
C PRO A 107 0.99 15.59 -19.51
N GLU A 108 0.51 16.74 -19.01
CA GLU A 108 1.09 18.05 -19.35
C GLU A 108 2.50 18.22 -18.77
N CYS A 109 2.76 17.72 -17.56
CA CYS A 109 4.11 17.72 -17.00
C CYS A 109 5.04 16.73 -17.72
N ALA A 110 4.51 15.58 -18.16
CA ALA A 110 5.26 14.61 -18.95
C ALA A 110 5.67 15.19 -20.31
N ASN A 111 4.77 15.91 -20.97
CA ASN A 111 5.09 16.60 -22.24
C ASN A 111 6.17 17.67 -22.06
N GLU A 112 6.12 18.46 -20.98
CA GLU A 112 7.12 19.51 -20.74
C GLU A 112 8.53 18.97 -20.50
N ILE A 113 8.70 17.78 -19.92
CA ILE A 113 10.04 17.20 -19.73
C ILE A 113 10.58 16.56 -21.00
N ALA A 114 9.70 16.22 -21.95
CA ALA A 114 10.06 15.66 -23.25
C ALA A 114 10.30 16.74 -24.33
N ASP A 115 9.74 17.95 -24.15
CA ASP A 115 9.86 19.07 -25.09
C ASP A 115 11.18 19.83 -24.90
N GLU A 116 12.10 19.71 -25.86
CA GLU A 116 13.41 20.36 -25.90
C GLU A 116 13.35 21.90 -25.84
N THR A 117 12.23 22.50 -26.26
CA THR A 117 12.04 23.95 -26.22
C THR A 117 11.56 24.44 -24.86
N ASN A 118 11.10 23.52 -24.00
CA ASN A 118 10.62 23.84 -22.68
C ASN A 118 11.77 24.07 -21.70
N ARG A 119 11.66 25.10 -20.85
CA ARG A 119 12.64 25.35 -19.76
C ARG A 119 12.76 24.22 -18.74
N ARG A 120 11.80 23.27 -18.71
CA ARG A 120 11.81 22.09 -17.86
C ARG A 120 12.16 20.81 -18.63
N TYR A 121 12.66 20.91 -19.86
CA TYR A 121 13.20 19.77 -20.60
C TYR A 121 14.15 18.96 -19.71
N ARG A 122 13.89 17.64 -19.60
CA ARG A 122 14.60 16.68 -18.73
C ARG A 122 14.72 17.08 -17.26
N TYR A 123 13.86 17.96 -16.73
CA TYR A 123 13.86 18.29 -15.31
C TYR A 123 13.11 17.24 -14.47
N ALA A 124 13.88 16.35 -13.84
CA ALA A 124 13.41 15.17 -13.12
C ALA A 124 12.52 15.38 -11.89
N LEU A 125 12.29 16.63 -11.45
CA LEU A 125 11.45 16.94 -10.29
C LEU A 125 10.33 17.95 -10.62
N THR A 126 9.93 18.04 -11.89
CA THR A 126 8.78 18.86 -12.29
C THR A 126 7.48 18.39 -11.63
N ASN A 127 6.57 19.32 -11.37
CA ASN A 127 5.21 19.06 -10.95
C ASN A 127 4.34 20.29 -11.25
N CYS A 128 3.04 20.16 -10.98
CA CYS A 128 2.07 21.25 -10.95
C CYS A 128 1.09 21.05 -9.78
N THR A 129 0.04 21.87 -9.69
CA THR A 129 -0.99 21.75 -8.65
C THR A 129 -1.74 20.41 -8.69
N ARG A 130 -1.77 19.72 -9.84
CA ARG A 130 -2.51 18.46 -10.07
C ARG A 130 -1.70 17.17 -9.85
N CYS A 131 -0.37 17.23 -9.76
CA CYS A 131 0.47 16.03 -9.70
C CYS A 131 1.70 16.21 -8.81
N GLY A 132 2.45 15.12 -8.63
CA GLY A 132 3.71 15.08 -7.91
C GLY A 132 3.54 14.76 -6.42
N PRO A 133 4.64 14.84 -5.65
CA PRO A 133 4.63 14.48 -4.24
C PRO A 133 3.75 15.43 -3.42
N ARG A 134 3.12 14.88 -2.39
CA ARG A 134 2.32 15.57 -1.39
C ARG A 134 2.70 15.01 -0.03
N PHE A 135 2.04 13.95 0.42
CA PHE A 135 2.24 13.38 1.74
C PHE A 135 3.70 13.09 2.07
N THR A 136 4.47 12.53 1.15
CA THR A 136 5.92 12.23 1.36
C THR A 136 6.82 13.45 1.56
N ILE A 137 6.34 14.67 1.28
CA ILE A 137 7.13 15.91 1.41
C ILE A 137 6.57 16.91 2.42
N VAL A 138 5.35 16.71 2.93
CA VAL A 138 4.77 17.59 3.95
C VAL A 138 5.47 17.38 5.27
N LYS A 139 5.94 18.44 5.92
CA LYS A 139 6.47 18.42 7.29
C LYS A 139 5.38 18.77 8.31
N ASN A 140 4.54 19.76 8.01
CA ASN A 140 3.48 20.22 8.90
C ASN A 140 2.30 20.85 8.13
N MET A 141 1.18 21.07 8.80
CA MET A 141 0.00 21.80 8.29
C MET A 141 -0.04 23.25 8.82
N PRO A 142 -0.69 24.20 8.12
CA PRO A 142 -1.31 24.09 6.79
C PRO A 142 -0.31 23.84 5.64
N TYR A 143 -0.79 23.29 4.53
CA TYR A 143 0.05 22.94 3.39
C TYR A 143 0.57 24.18 2.64
N ASP A 144 1.84 24.49 2.87
CA ASP A 144 2.62 25.52 2.17
C ASP A 144 4.07 25.07 1.99
N ARG A 145 4.78 25.73 1.06
CA ARG A 145 6.19 25.43 0.76
C ARG A 145 7.09 25.47 1.99
N LYS A 146 6.87 26.42 2.92
CA LYS A 146 7.62 26.55 4.19
C LYS A 146 7.51 25.30 5.08
N ASN A 147 6.40 24.58 4.97
CA ASN A 147 6.07 23.40 5.74
C ASN A 147 6.29 22.11 4.92
N ALA A 148 7.14 22.15 3.90
CA ALA A 148 7.45 21.00 3.04
C ALA A 148 8.96 20.84 2.82
N SER A 149 9.40 19.72 2.24
CA SER A 149 10.82 19.49 1.93
C SER A 149 11.41 20.41 0.86
N LEU A 150 10.57 21.24 0.21
CA LEU A 150 11.02 22.30 -0.70
C LEU A 150 11.29 23.65 -0.02
N ALA A 151 11.15 23.76 1.30
CA ALA A 151 11.44 24.99 2.05
C ALA A 151 12.86 25.52 1.78
N ASP A 152 13.84 24.61 1.65
CA ASP A 152 15.27 24.93 1.46
C ASP A 152 15.62 25.32 0.01
N PHE A 153 14.63 25.36 -0.89
CA PHE A 153 14.80 25.67 -2.30
C PHE A 153 14.03 26.96 -2.64
N PRO A 154 14.63 28.16 -2.52
CA PRO A 154 13.93 29.41 -2.83
C PRO A 154 13.60 29.50 -4.33
N MET A 155 12.39 29.93 -4.68
CA MET A 155 11.99 30.05 -6.10
C MET A 155 12.80 31.15 -6.80
N CYS A 156 13.33 30.84 -8.00
CA CYS A 156 13.84 31.88 -8.90
C CYS A 156 12.69 32.74 -9.45
N ASP A 157 13.03 33.90 -10.03
CA ASP A 157 12.06 34.89 -10.49
C ASP A 157 11.04 34.33 -11.48
N VAL A 158 11.47 33.45 -12.39
CA VAL A 158 10.56 32.82 -13.36
C VAL A 158 9.58 31.86 -12.67
N CYS A 159 10.05 31.04 -11.72
CA CYS A 159 9.15 30.14 -10.98
C CYS A 159 8.22 30.92 -10.04
N ARG A 160 8.66 32.05 -9.50
CA ARG A 160 7.84 32.97 -8.73
C ARG A 160 6.77 33.62 -9.61
N ALA A 161 7.13 34.10 -10.79
CA ALA A 161 6.18 34.65 -11.75
C ALA A 161 5.10 33.62 -12.16
N GLU A 162 5.47 32.35 -12.38
CA GLU A 162 4.48 31.28 -12.61
C GLU A 162 3.61 30.98 -11.38
N TYR A 163 4.19 31.07 -10.17
CA TYR A 163 3.48 30.83 -8.92
C TYR A 163 2.47 31.92 -8.58
N GLU A 164 2.77 33.17 -8.96
CA GLU A 164 1.95 34.36 -8.71
C GLU A 164 0.99 34.68 -9.86
N ASN A 165 1.23 34.18 -11.07
CA ASN A 165 0.38 34.42 -12.24
C ASN A 165 -0.86 33.51 -12.23
N PRO A 166 -2.09 34.06 -12.09
CA PRO A 166 -3.31 33.27 -12.09
C PRO A 166 -3.51 32.46 -13.37
N HIS A 167 -3.08 32.96 -14.53
CA HIS A 167 -3.27 32.26 -15.80
C HIS A 167 -2.29 31.11 -16.01
N ASN A 168 -1.36 30.87 -15.07
CA ASN A 168 -0.41 29.78 -15.15
C ASN A 168 -0.90 28.54 -14.40
N ARG A 169 -0.71 27.35 -14.98
CA ARG A 169 -1.06 26.06 -14.33
C ARG A 169 -0.32 25.78 -13.02
N ARG A 170 0.75 26.52 -12.74
CA ARG A 170 1.55 26.45 -11.51
C ARG A 170 1.21 27.56 -10.51
N PHE A 171 0.15 28.32 -10.73
CA PHE A 171 -0.39 29.28 -9.77
C PHE A 171 -0.59 28.59 -8.41
N HIS A 172 0.09 29.08 -7.37
CA HIS A 172 0.13 28.47 -6.03
C HIS A 172 0.55 26.99 -5.93
N ALA A 173 1.30 26.46 -6.90
CA ALA A 173 1.93 25.14 -6.79
C ALA A 173 3.07 25.19 -5.77
N GLN A 174 2.81 24.77 -4.53
CA GLN A 174 3.80 24.78 -3.44
C GLN A 174 5.12 24.08 -3.79
N PRO A 175 5.14 22.93 -4.50
CA PRO A 175 6.37 22.27 -4.87
C PRO A 175 6.92 22.72 -6.24
N ASN A 176 6.51 23.88 -6.76
CA ASN A 176 7.03 24.41 -8.03
C ASN A 176 8.55 24.60 -7.97
N ALA A 177 9.23 24.15 -9.01
CA ALA A 177 10.66 24.30 -9.18
C ALA A 177 11.05 24.11 -10.66
N CYS A 178 12.32 24.39 -10.95
CA CYS A 178 12.95 24.18 -12.24
C CYS A 178 14.44 23.84 -12.05
N ALA A 179 15.16 23.61 -13.14
CA ALA A 179 16.60 23.37 -13.07
C ALA A 179 17.39 24.53 -12.44
N ALA A 180 16.92 25.78 -12.42
CA ALA A 180 17.67 26.89 -11.83
C ALA A 180 17.60 26.93 -10.28
N CYS A 181 16.42 26.66 -9.70
CA CYS A 181 16.17 26.85 -8.28
C CYS A 181 15.79 25.58 -7.52
N GLY A 182 15.56 24.49 -8.24
CA GLY A 182 15.05 23.25 -7.70
C GLY A 182 16.14 22.26 -7.30
N PRO A 183 15.70 21.11 -6.74
CA PRO A 183 16.58 20.00 -6.46
C PRO A 183 17.30 19.48 -7.72
N LYS A 184 18.48 18.90 -7.51
CA LYS A 184 19.39 18.42 -8.54
C LYS A 184 19.57 16.92 -8.45
N VAL A 185 19.52 16.26 -9.60
CA VAL A 185 19.84 14.84 -9.73
C VAL A 185 21.36 14.68 -9.80
N LYS A 186 21.87 13.65 -9.13
CA LYS A 186 23.27 13.24 -9.17
C LYS A 186 23.34 11.72 -9.32
N PHE A 187 24.37 11.27 -10.02
CA PHE A 187 24.73 9.85 -10.07
C PHE A 187 26.05 9.67 -9.35
N TYR A 188 26.10 8.70 -8.44
CA TYR A 188 27.30 8.34 -7.73
C TYR A 188 27.73 6.95 -8.18
N GLU A 189 28.87 6.90 -8.85
CA GLU A 189 29.44 5.64 -9.30
C GLU A 189 30.14 4.96 -8.12
N LYS A 190 29.75 3.74 -7.74
CA LYS A 190 30.28 3.10 -6.52
C LYS A 190 30.17 3.99 -5.30
N PHE A 191 29.06 4.73 -5.22
CA PHE A 191 28.76 5.69 -4.16
C PHE A 191 29.76 6.87 -4.07
N GLN A 192 30.52 7.11 -5.13
CA GLN A 192 31.39 8.27 -5.27
C GLN A 192 30.83 9.21 -6.33
N ASN A 193 30.79 10.52 -6.03
CA ASN A 193 30.21 11.49 -6.94
C ASN A 193 31.07 11.61 -8.20
N ILE A 194 30.46 11.39 -9.37
CA ILE A 194 31.11 11.61 -10.65
C ILE A 194 30.54 12.89 -11.30
N ALA A 195 31.42 13.76 -11.79
CA ALA A 195 31.01 15.00 -12.48
C ALA A 195 30.62 14.70 -13.94
N GLN A 196 29.66 13.79 -14.15
CA GLN A 196 29.14 13.39 -15.46
C GLN A 196 27.63 13.56 -15.53
N ASP A 197 27.06 13.42 -16.73
CA ASP A 197 25.61 13.41 -16.90
C ASP A 197 25.01 12.22 -16.11
N PRO A 198 24.12 12.48 -15.13
CA PRO A 198 23.58 11.44 -14.28
C PRO A 198 22.69 10.44 -15.05
N TYR A 199 22.01 10.88 -16.11
CA TYR A 199 21.13 10.03 -16.91
C TYR A 199 21.94 9.12 -17.83
N LEU A 200 22.99 9.66 -18.48
CA LEU A 200 23.88 8.85 -19.32
C LEU A 200 24.59 7.79 -18.49
N SER A 201 25.08 8.16 -17.31
CA SER A 201 25.76 7.23 -16.39
C SER A 201 24.83 6.11 -15.91
N PHE A 202 23.57 6.46 -15.60
CA PHE A 202 22.53 5.48 -15.28
C PHE A 202 22.29 4.49 -16.44
N VAL A 203 22.08 5.01 -17.66
CA VAL A 203 21.83 4.18 -18.85
C VAL A 203 22.99 3.22 -19.10
N GLN A 204 24.23 3.72 -19.02
CA GLN A 204 25.43 2.90 -19.19
C GLN A 204 25.54 1.79 -18.15
N ALA A 205 25.26 2.09 -16.88
CA ALA A 205 25.33 1.10 -15.80
C ALA A 205 24.29 -0.03 -15.98
N ILE A 206 23.04 0.34 -16.27
CA ILE A 206 21.97 -0.66 -16.48
C ILE A 206 22.26 -1.54 -17.70
N HIS A 207 22.76 -0.97 -18.81
CA HIS A 207 23.17 -1.77 -19.98
C HIS A 207 24.35 -2.71 -19.70
N LYS A 208 25.24 -2.37 -18.77
CA LYS A 208 26.31 -3.27 -18.30
C LYS A 208 25.78 -4.41 -17.40
N GLY A 209 24.49 -4.40 -17.04
CA GLY A 209 23.89 -5.36 -16.12
C GLY A 209 24.16 -5.05 -14.65
N GLU A 210 24.58 -3.81 -14.33
CA GLU A 210 24.82 -3.35 -12.96
C GLU A 210 23.50 -2.96 -12.28
N ILE A 211 23.50 -2.96 -10.94
CA ILE A 211 22.34 -2.62 -10.13
C ILE A 211 22.47 -1.17 -9.66
N VAL A 212 21.44 -0.36 -9.91
CA VAL A 212 21.41 1.04 -9.47
C VAL A 212 20.29 1.26 -8.46
N ALA A 213 20.62 1.89 -7.33
CA ALA A 213 19.64 2.44 -6.40
C ALA A 213 19.10 3.77 -6.92
N ILE A 214 17.79 3.92 -7.09
CA ILE A 214 17.14 5.12 -7.62
C ILE A 214 16.30 5.76 -6.52
N LYS A 215 16.50 7.04 -6.21
CA LYS A 215 15.63 7.78 -5.29
C LYS A 215 14.29 8.07 -5.95
N GLY A 216 13.21 7.52 -5.39
CA GLY A 216 11.83 7.75 -5.82
C GLY A 216 11.14 8.89 -5.04
N ILE A 217 9.81 8.83 -4.98
CA ILE A 217 9.00 9.78 -4.20
C ILE A 217 9.00 9.43 -2.72
N GLY A 218 8.71 8.16 -2.37
CA GLY A 218 8.56 7.68 -0.99
C GLY A 218 9.75 6.90 -0.44
N GLY A 219 10.80 6.68 -1.24
CA GLY A 219 12.04 6.01 -0.81
C GLY A 219 12.88 5.60 -2.01
N PHE A 220 13.92 4.80 -1.77
CA PHE A 220 14.79 4.27 -2.81
C PHE A 220 14.23 2.98 -3.42
N HIS A 221 14.47 2.78 -4.71
CA HIS A 221 14.26 1.52 -5.43
C HIS A 221 15.61 0.93 -5.84
N LEU A 222 15.72 -0.40 -5.89
CA LEU A 222 16.81 -1.10 -6.57
C LEU A 222 16.34 -1.46 -7.98
N SER A 223 17.17 -1.14 -8.97
CA SER A 223 16.84 -1.29 -10.37
C SER A 223 17.95 -1.94 -11.18
N CYS A 224 17.56 -2.82 -12.09
CA CYS A 224 18.37 -3.39 -13.16
C CYS A 224 17.45 -3.72 -14.35
N ASP A 225 18.03 -4.05 -15.50
CA ASP A 225 17.27 -4.44 -16.69
C ASP A 225 16.46 -5.71 -16.42
N ALA A 226 15.13 -5.62 -16.56
CA ALA A 226 14.22 -6.74 -16.29
C ALA A 226 14.29 -7.85 -17.35
N ALA A 227 14.91 -7.61 -18.51
CA ALA A 227 15.17 -8.64 -19.52
C ALA A 227 16.52 -9.35 -19.32
N ASN A 228 17.42 -8.80 -18.48
CA ASN A 228 18.75 -9.35 -18.25
C ASN A 228 18.78 -10.36 -17.09
N GLU A 229 18.66 -11.65 -17.42
CA GLU A 229 18.60 -12.74 -16.44
C GLU A 229 19.76 -12.75 -15.43
N GLU A 230 20.98 -12.45 -15.85
CA GLU A 230 22.14 -12.45 -14.95
C GLU A 230 22.11 -11.27 -13.97
N ALA A 231 21.68 -10.09 -14.42
CA ALA A 231 21.46 -8.94 -13.53
C ALA A 231 20.34 -9.21 -12.52
N VAL A 232 19.25 -9.87 -12.94
CA VAL A 232 18.14 -10.22 -12.04
C VAL A 232 18.57 -11.26 -10.99
N LYS A 233 19.30 -12.31 -11.38
CA LYS A 233 19.87 -13.30 -10.44
C LYS A 233 20.82 -12.65 -9.44
N LEU A 234 21.68 -11.75 -9.92
CA LEU A 234 22.61 -11.01 -9.06
C LEU A 234 21.85 -10.16 -8.03
N LEU A 235 20.80 -9.46 -8.47
CA LEU A 235 19.95 -8.68 -7.57
C LEU A 235 19.29 -9.55 -6.50
N ARG A 236 18.73 -10.71 -6.87
CA ARG A 236 18.16 -11.66 -5.89
C ARG A 236 19.18 -12.07 -4.84
N LYS A 237 20.36 -12.47 -5.30
CA LYS A 237 21.46 -12.94 -4.44
C LYS A 237 21.87 -11.85 -3.46
N ARG A 238 22.12 -10.62 -3.94
CA ARG A 238 22.57 -9.51 -3.07
C ARG A 238 21.47 -9.02 -2.12
N LYS A 239 20.21 -9.00 -2.57
CA LYS A 239 19.05 -8.60 -1.75
C LYS A 239 18.64 -9.68 -0.73
N LEU A 240 19.15 -10.90 -0.86
CA LEU A 240 18.72 -12.09 -0.11
C LEU A 240 17.22 -12.40 -0.32
N ARG A 241 16.72 -12.17 -1.53
CA ARG A 241 15.32 -12.38 -1.91
C ARG A 241 15.22 -13.55 -2.88
N TYR A 242 15.17 -14.76 -2.34
CA TYR A 242 15.23 -16.00 -3.12
C TYR A 242 14.00 -16.16 -4.02
N ASP A 243 12.80 -16.35 -3.46
CA ASP A 243 11.64 -16.71 -4.30
C ASP A 243 10.63 -15.58 -4.56
N LYS A 244 10.54 -14.59 -3.67
CA LYS A 244 9.48 -13.56 -3.74
C LYS A 244 9.60 -12.75 -5.05
N PRO A 245 8.52 -12.63 -5.86
CA PRO A 245 8.58 -11.96 -7.17
C PRO A 245 9.05 -10.50 -7.07
N PHE A 246 9.70 -10.00 -8.12
CA PHE A 246 10.00 -8.58 -8.28
C PHE A 246 8.87 -7.86 -9.00
N ALA A 247 8.69 -6.58 -8.66
CA ALA A 247 7.89 -5.67 -9.45
C ALA A 247 8.73 -5.09 -10.59
N VAL A 248 8.11 -4.87 -11.74
CA VAL A 248 8.71 -4.36 -12.96
C VAL A 248 7.98 -3.10 -13.39
N MET A 249 8.73 -2.03 -13.58
CA MET A 249 8.25 -0.83 -14.24
C MET A 249 8.37 -1.02 -15.74
N MET A 250 7.25 -0.89 -16.45
CA MET A 250 7.20 -0.92 -17.91
C MET A 250 6.97 0.49 -18.44
N ARG A 251 7.58 0.83 -19.58
CA ARG A 251 7.59 2.20 -20.11
C ARG A 251 6.19 2.79 -20.32
N ASP A 252 5.31 2.00 -20.93
CA ASP A 252 4.01 2.41 -21.40
C ASP A 252 3.03 1.22 -21.51
N ILE A 253 1.76 1.49 -21.78
CA ILE A 253 0.71 0.47 -21.90
C ILE A 253 0.99 -0.50 -23.07
N GLN A 254 1.58 -0.01 -24.15
CA GLN A 254 1.94 -0.84 -25.31
C GLN A 254 2.95 -1.93 -24.90
N THR A 255 3.93 -1.56 -24.07
CA THR A 255 4.91 -2.47 -23.49
C THR A 255 4.23 -3.46 -22.54
N VAL A 256 3.30 -3.00 -21.70
CA VAL A 256 2.50 -3.90 -20.83
C VAL A 256 1.75 -4.95 -21.67
N GLN A 257 1.07 -4.52 -22.73
CA GLN A 257 0.32 -5.40 -23.62
C GLN A 257 1.22 -6.38 -24.40
N LYS A 258 2.48 -6.05 -24.65
CA LYS A 258 3.45 -6.96 -25.26
C LYS A 258 3.75 -8.16 -24.33
N HIS A 259 3.88 -7.92 -23.03
CA HIS A 259 4.34 -8.92 -22.06
C HIS A 259 3.23 -9.61 -21.26
N CYS A 260 2.08 -8.95 -21.06
CA CYS A 260 1.01 -9.41 -20.18
C CYS A 260 -0.35 -9.44 -20.89
N PHE A 261 -1.25 -10.26 -20.38
CA PHE A 261 -2.68 -10.06 -20.61
C PHE A 261 -3.13 -8.84 -19.80
N LEU A 262 -3.98 -8.01 -20.39
CA LEU A 262 -4.42 -6.76 -19.80
C LEU A 262 -5.91 -6.57 -20.04
N THR A 263 -6.71 -6.57 -18.97
CA THR A 263 -8.14 -6.21 -19.05
C THR A 263 -8.32 -4.69 -19.03
N LYS A 264 -9.56 -4.23 -19.27
CA LYS A 264 -9.89 -2.80 -19.22
C LYS A 264 -9.71 -2.23 -17.81
N GLU A 265 -10.15 -2.98 -16.80
CA GLU A 265 -10.07 -2.59 -15.39
C GLU A 265 -8.62 -2.50 -14.92
N GLU A 266 -7.77 -3.45 -15.34
CA GLU A 266 -6.33 -3.44 -15.05
C GLU A 266 -5.63 -2.25 -15.73
N GLN A 267 -6.00 -1.92 -16.98
CA GLN A 267 -5.48 -0.76 -17.69
C GLN A 267 -5.86 0.55 -17.01
N VAL A 268 -7.13 0.69 -16.59
CA VAL A 268 -7.61 1.86 -15.83
C VAL A 268 -6.81 2.03 -14.55
N LEU A 269 -6.55 0.93 -13.84
CA LEU A 269 -5.80 0.96 -12.59
C LEU A 269 -4.33 1.37 -12.80
N LEU A 270 -3.67 0.87 -13.85
CA LEU A 270 -2.29 1.27 -14.20
C LEU A 270 -2.18 2.76 -14.56
N LEU A 271 -3.16 3.29 -15.30
CA LEU A 271 -3.20 4.69 -15.74
C LEU A 271 -3.77 5.65 -14.68
N SER A 272 -4.21 5.12 -13.54
CA SER A 272 -4.75 5.92 -12.46
C SER A 272 -3.70 6.89 -11.90
N PRO A 273 -4.11 8.04 -11.32
CA PRO A 273 -3.21 8.96 -10.65
C PRO A 273 -2.41 8.32 -9.49
N GLN A 274 -2.92 7.23 -8.91
CA GLN A 274 -2.25 6.43 -7.90
C GLN A 274 -1.11 5.59 -8.47
N THR A 275 -1.25 5.12 -9.73
CA THR A 275 -0.27 4.29 -10.44
C THR A 275 0.34 3.18 -9.55
N PRO A 276 -0.49 2.25 -9.03
CA PRO A 276 -0.01 1.15 -8.19
C PRO A 276 0.73 0.09 -9.02
N ILE A 277 1.39 -0.84 -8.34
CA ILE A 277 1.80 -2.11 -8.94
C ILE A 277 0.55 -2.98 -9.12
N VAL A 278 0.28 -3.44 -10.33
CA VAL A 278 -0.83 -4.32 -10.68
C VAL A 278 -0.33 -5.72 -11.01
N LEU A 279 -0.92 -6.75 -10.40
CA LEU A 279 -0.52 -8.14 -10.60
C LEU A 279 -1.16 -8.76 -11.86
N LEU A 280 -0.45 -8.70 -12.98
CA LEU A 280 -0.93 -9.13 -14.29
C LEU A 280 -0.50 -10.56 -14.64
N LYS A 281 -1.30 -11.27 -15.43
CA LYS A 281 -0.93 -12.59 -15.97
C LYS A 281 0.05 -12.43 -17.14
N LYS A 282 1.19 -13.11 -17.08
CA LYS A 282 2.18 -13.11 -18.16
C LYS A 282 1.64 -13.77 -19.42
N LYS A 283 2.04 -13.27 -20.59
CA LYS A 283 1.91 -14.00 -21.86
C LYS A 283 3.04 -15.04 -21.99
N PRO A 284 2.83 -16.12 -22.76
CA PRO A 284 3.90 -17.09 -23.03
C PRO A 284 5.15 -16.48 -23.68
N ALA A 285 4.96 -15.47 -24.54
CA ALA A 285 6.05 -14.74 -25.22
C ALA A 285 6.63 -13.58 -24.38
N CYS A 286 6.43 -13.57 -23.07
CA CYS A 286 6.93 -12.52 -22.20
C CYS A 286 8.48 -12.53 -22.16
N ALA A 287 9.12 -11.57 -22.82
CA ALA A 287 10.57 -11.41 -22.84
C ALA A 287 11.11 -10.69 -21.59
N ILE A 288 10.65 -11.10 -20.41
CA ILE A 288 11.17 -10.69 -19.11
C ILE A 288 11.95 -11.88 -18.53
N ALA A 289 13.08 -11.60 -17.88
CA ALA A 289 13.94 -12.59 -17.26
C ALA A 289 13.13 -13.55 -16.36
N PRO A 290 13.21 -14.88 -16.57
CA PRO A 290 12.51 -15.87 -15.74
C PRO A 290 12.75 -15.67 -14.24
N SER A 291 13.95 -15.23 -13.84
CA SER A 291 14.24 -14.93 -12.44
C SER A 291 13.42 -13.78 -11.86
N VAL A 292 12.67 -12.98 -12.63
CA VAL A 292 11.80 -11.93 -12.05
C VAL A 292 10.67 -12.53 -11.21
N THR A 293 10.07 -13.63 -11.68
CA THR A 293 8.91 -14.25 -11.01
C THR A 293 9.08 -15.73 -10.72
N LEU A 294 10.16 -16.36 -11.20
CA LEU A 294 10.42 -17.79 -11.10
C LEU A 294 9.24 -18.61 -11.64
N THR A 295 8.64 -19.45 -10.81
CA THR A 295 7.49 -20.30 -11.15
C THR A 295 6.17 -19.54 -11.24
N ASN A 296 6.10 -18.31 -10.73
CA ASN A 296 4.86 -17.54 -10.68
C ASN A 296 4.45 -17.07 -12.10
N GLN A 297 3.18 -17.29 -12.45
CA GLN A 297 2.61 -16.91 -13.75
C GLN A 297 2.13 -15.45 -13.81
N ARG A 298 2.10 -14.77 -12.67
CA ARG A 298 1.83 -13.34 -12.57
C ARG A 298 3.10 -12.54 -12.35
N ILE A 299 3.08 -11.30 -12.83
CA ILE A 299 4.13 -10.31 -12.67
C ILE A 299 3.51 -9.02 -12.11
N GLY A 300 4.18 -8.40 -11.14
CA GLY A 300 3.78 -7.09 -10.64
C GLY A 300 4.28 -6.00 -11.60
N VAL A 301 3.36 -5.29 -12.24
CA VAL A 301 3.67 -4.26 -13.24
C VAL A 301 3.28 -2.89 -12.74
N MET A 302 4.14 -1.89 -12.93
CA MET A 302 3.81 -0.49 -12.69
C MET A 302 4.24 0.39 -13.86
N LEU A 303 3.66 1.58 -13.97
CA LEU A 303 4.09 2.60 -14.93
C LEU A 303 4.99 3.65 -14.24
N PRO A 304 5.77 4.44 -15.02
CA PRO A 304 6.56 5.53 -14.47
C PRO A 304 5.62 6.59 -13.88
N TYR A 305 5.78 6.90 -12.60
CA TYR A 305 4.92 7.83 -11.89
C TYR A 305 5.62 9.13 -11.51
N ALA A 306 6.95 9.19 -11.59
CA ALA A 306 7.75 10.38 -11.32
C ALA A 306 8.53 10.84 -12.57
N PRO A 307 8.81 12.14 -12.75
CA PRO A 307 9.53 12.63 -13.92
C PRO A 307 10.92 11.98 -14.09
N LEU A 308 11.65 11.71 -12.99
CA LEU A 308 12.90 10.96 -13.01
C LEU A 308 12.74 9.60 -13.69
N GLN A 309 11.67 8.87 -13.35
CA GLN A 309 11.39 7.55 -13.90
C GLN A 309 11.01 7.65 -15.37
N CYS A 310 10.22 8.64 -15.78
CA CYS A 310 9.90 8.88 -17.18
C CYS A 310 11.18 9.06 -18.01
N ILE A 311 12.11 9.91 -17.55
CA ILE A 311 13.39 10.16 -18.23
C ILE A 311 14.23 8.87 -18.30
N CYS A 312 14.31 8.11 -17.20
CA CYS A 312 15.05 6.84 -17.19
C CYS A 312 14.46 5.82 -18.18
N MET A 313 13.13 5.72 -18.25
CA MET A 313 12.42 4.74 -19.08
C MET A 313 12.39 5.08 -20.57
N GLU A 314 12.87 6.25 -21.00
CA GLU A 314 13.07 6.56 -22.43
C GLU A 314 14.02 5.55 -23.10
N PHE A 315 14.95 4.98 -22.33
CA PHE A 315 16.01 4.10 -22.83
C PHE A 315 15.72 2.60 -22.62
N PHE A 316 14.65 2.25 -21.90
CA PHE A 316 14.35 0.87 -21.51
C PHE A 316 12.87 0.54 -21.68
N GLU A 317 12.55 -0.68 -22.11
CA GLU A 317 11.16 -1.15 -22.12
C GLU A 317 10.69 -1.55 -20.70
N ALA A 318 11.56 -2.20 -19.93
CA ALA A 318 11.23 -2.75 -18.63
C ALA A 318 12.43 -2.73 -17.67
N LEU A 319 12.23 -2.18 -16.46
CA LEU A 319 13.22 -2.17 -15.38
C LEU A 319 12.63 -2.80 -14.13
N ILE A 320 13.43 -3.55 -13.38
CA ILE A 320 13.03 -3.94 -12.03
C ILE A 320 12.92 -2.67 -11.17
N MET A 321 11.85 -2.59 -10.37
CA MET A 321 11.67 -1.57 -9.34
C MET A 321 11.24 -2.27 -8.05
N THR A 322 12.21 -2.66 -7.23
CA THR A 322 11.94 -3.23 -5.90
C THR A 322 12.41 -2.29 -4.81
N SER A 323 11.82 -2.36 -3.62
CA SER A 323 12.21 -1.50 -2.48
C SER A 323 13.73 -1.52 -2.22
N GLY A 324 14.31 -0.37 -1.94
CA GLY A 324 15.72 -0.18 -1.61
C GLY A 324 16.00 -0.61 -0.19
N ASN A 325 16.12 -1.92 0.04
CA ASN A 325 16.39 -2.50 1.34
C ASN A 325 17.08 -3.86 1.21
N LEU A 326 17.66 -4.32 2.32
CA LEU A 326 18.11 -5.70 2.47
C LEU A 326 16.94 -6.52 3.03
N SER A 327 16.45 -7.51 2.27
CA SER A 327 15.45 -8.53 2.65
C SER A 327 14.40 -8.12 3.71
N ASP A 328 13.21 -7.74 3.26
CA ASP A 328 12.00 -7.49 4.09
C ASP A 328 12.11 -6.43 5.21
N ARG A 329 13.27 -5.77 5.37
CA ARG A 329 13.43 -4.54 6.17
C ARG A 329 12.66 -3.35 5.57
N PRO A 330 12.47 -2.24 6.29
CA PRO A 330 11.89 -1.02 5.74
C PRO A 330 12.65 -0.52 4.53
N MET A 331 11.93 0.10 3.59
CA MET A 331 12.57 0.78 2.46
C MET A 331 13.36 1.98 2.95
N VAL A 332 14.65 2.05 2.58
CA VAL A 332 15.49 3.20 2.88
C VAL A 332 14.94 4.43 2.15
N TYR A 333 14.87 5.57 2.83
CA TYR A 333 14.41 6.83 2.25
C TYR A 333 15.29 8.04 2.62
N LEU A 334 16.01 7.95 3.74
CA LEU A 334 16.99 8.96 4.16
C LEU A 334 18.27 8.85 3.34
N ASP A 335 18.86 9.98 2.97
CA ASP A 335 20.04 10.01 2.11
C ASP A 335 21.26 9.36 2.81
N ASP A 336 21.51 9.69 4.08
CA ASP A 336 22.67 9.17 4.83
C ASP A 336 22.59 7.64 5.02
N GLU A 337 21.38 7.11 5.24
CA GLU A 337 21.12 5.67 5.28
C GLU A 337 21.35 5.03 3.90
N ALA A 338 20.96 5.70 2.82
CA ALA A 338 21.13 5.17 1.47
C ALA A 338 22.62 4.98 1.12
N PHE A 339 23.48 5.93 1.50
CA PHE A 339 24.92 5.84 1.29
C PHE A 339 25.61 4.79 2.17
N SER A 340 25.03 4.42 3.31
CA SER A 340 25.61 3.43 4.22
C SER A 340 25.09 2.01 3.97
N LEU A 341 23.80 1.84 3.67
CA LEU A 341 23.15 0.53 3.58
C LEU A 341 23.09 -0.03 2.15
N LEU A 342 22.82 0.80 1.15
CA LEU A 342 22.62 0.34 -0.23
C LEU A 342 23.89 -0.14 -0.96
N PRO A 343 25.14 0.21 -0.57
CA PRO A 343 26.35 -0.40 -1.16
C PRO A 343 26.43 -1.92 -1.01
N ARG A 344 25.65 -2.50 -0.09
CA ARG A 344 25.56 -3.96 0.09
C ARG A 344 24.81 -4.65 -1.07
N VAL A 345 24.04 -3.90 -1.86
CA VAL A 345 23.15 -4.45 -2.89
C VAL A 345 23.35 -3.79 -4.24
N ALA A 346 23.35 -2.46 -4.31
CA ALA A 346 23.54 -1.71 -5.54
C ALA A 346 25.03 -1.43 -5.80
N ASP A 347 25.38 -1.34 -7.08
CA ASP A 347 26.70 -0.91 -7.54
C ASP A 347 26.79 0.63 -7.57
N HIS A 348 25.67 1.31 -7.84
CA HIS A 348 25.60 2.78 -7.98
C HIS A 348 24.32 3.35 -7.36
N ILE A 349 24.26 4.67 -7.23
CA ILE A 349 23.07 5.37 -6.74
C ILE A 349 22.76 6.62 -7.59
N LEU A 350 21.54 6.69 -8.11
CA LEU A 350 20.93 7.83 -8.78
C LEU A 350 19.98 8.52 -7.80
N THR A 351 20.37 9.69 -7.29
CA THR A 351 19.66 10.38 -6.20
C THR A 351 19.42 11.85 -6.52
N HIS A 352 18.66 12.53 -5.66
CA HIS A 352 18.47 13.97 -5.69
C HIS A 352 18.44 14.56 -4.28
N ASN A 353 18.79 15.85 -4.17
CA ASN A 353 18.86 16.54 -2.88
C ASN A 353 17.52 17.05 -2.34
N ARG A 354 16.36 16.64 -2.88
CA ARG A 354 15.06 16.85 -2.20
C ARG A 354 14.91 15.80 -1.08
N PRO A 355 14.76 16.19 0.19
CA PRO A 355 14.46 15.25 1.26
C PRO A 355 13.10 14.57 1.06
N ILE A 356 13.04 13.30 1.43
CA ILE A 356 11.79 12.55 1.63
C ILE A 356 11.50 12.61 3.13
N VAL A 357 10.33 13.13 3.49
CA VAL A 357 9.96 13.36 4.91
C VAL A 357 9.38 12.10 5.53
N ARG A 358 8.63 11.32 4.74
CA ARG A 358 8.03 10.06 5.20
C ARG A 358 8.23 8.97 4.17
N ARG A 359 8.53 7.77 4.66
CA ARG A 359 8.60 6.57 3.85
C ARG A 359 7.24 6.23 3.27
N MET A 360 7.20 5.86 1.99
CA MET A 360 5.98 5.36 1.39
C MET A 360 6.29 4.29 0.33
N ASP A 361 6.00 3.04 0.67
CA ASP A 361 6.07 1.90 -0.25
C ASP A 361 5.10 2.07 -1.44
N ASP A 362 5.38 1.40 -2.55
CA ASP A 362 4.43 1.31 -3.66
C ASP A 362 3.22 0.45 -3.27
N SER A 363 2.02 0.95 -3.58
CA SER A 363 0.78 0.19 -3.45
C SER A 363 0.75 -1.00 -4.41
N VAL A 364 0.12 -2.09 -4.00
CA VAL A 364 -0.02 -3.31 -4.81
C VAL A 364 -1.49 -3.69 -4.91
N ALA A 365 -1.96 -3.97 -6.11
CA ALA A 365 -3.35 -4.28 -6.40
C ALA A 365 -3.49 -5.45 -7.38
N MET A 366 -4.67 -6.08 -7.37
CA MET A 366 -5.08 -7.08 -8.36
C MET A 366 -6.55 -6.84 -8.73
N VAL A 367 -6.92 -7.11 -9.98
CA VAL A 367 -8.33 -7.16 -10.37
C VAL A 367 -8.85 -8.58 -10.19
N VAL A 368 -9.89 -8.75 -9.39
CA VAL A 368 -10.56 -10.03 -9.15
C VAL A 368 -12.05 -9.84 -9.42
N ASN A 369 -12.62 -10.66 -10.30
CA ASN A 369 -14.01 -10.55 -10.75
C ASN A 369 -14.36 -9.11 -11.22
N SER A 370 -13.47 -8.52 -12.02
CA SER A 370 -13.58 -7.14 -12.52
C SER A 370 -13.58 -6.04 -11.44
N VAL A 371 -13.25 -6.36 -10.19
CA VAL A 371 -13.13 -5.39 -9.09
C VAL A 371 -11.66 -5.25 -8.68
N PRO A 372 -11.10 -4.03 -8.66
CA PRO A 372 -9.79 -3.77 -8.08
C PRO A 372 -9.78 -4.10 -6.58
N ARG A 373 -8.78 -4.86 -6.14
CA ARG A 373 -8.54 -5.21 -4.74
C ARG A 373 -7.12 -4.83 -4.37
N LEU A 374 -6.98 -4.01 -3.33
CA LEU A 374 -5.68 -3.67 -2.77
C LEU A 374 -5.15 -4.83 -1.94
N ILE A 375 -3.92 -5.23 -2.23
CA ILE A 375 -3.14 -6.17 -1.41
C ILE A 375 -2.25 -5.37 -0.45
N ARG A 376 -1.81 -4.18 -0.90
CA ARG A 376 -1.03 -3.23 -0.11
C ARG A 376 -1.52 -1.82 -0.42
N ARG A 377 -2.05 -1.14 0.60
CA ARG A 377 -2.41 0.30 0.56
C ARG A 377 -1.20 1.12 1.05
N ALA A 378 -0.64 1.94 0.18
CA ALA A 378 0.50 2.81 0.47
C ALA A 378 0.50 4.02 -0.49
N ARG A 379 1.56 4.24 -1.29
CA ARG A 379 1.66 5.38 -2.22
C ARG A 379 0.44 5.50 -3.12
N GLY A 380 -0.06 6.73 -3.30
CA GLY A 380 -1.23 7.03 -4.12
C GLY A 380 -2.54 6.97 -3.36
N TYR A 381 -2.62 6.19 -2.26
CA TYR A 381 -3.82 6.06 -1.45
C TYR A 381 -3.65 6.69 -0.07
N VAL A 382 -2.47 6.62 0.53
CA VAL A 382 -2.23 7.20 1.85
C VAL A 382 -1.88 8.69 1.71
N PRO A 383 -2.47 9.59 2.52
CA PRO A 383 -3.30 9.36 3.71
C PRO A 383 -4.79 9.66 3.47
N GLU A 384 -5.34 9.29 2.31
CA GLU A 384 -6.77 9.43 2.05
C GLU A 384 -7.56 8.72 3.17
N PRO A 385 -8.41 9.45 3.91
CA PRO A 385 -9.10 8.90 5.06
C PRO A 385 -10.17 7.90 4.64
N LEU A 386 -10.41 6.93 5.51
CA LEU A 386 -11.56 6.03 5.41
C LEU A 386 -12.74 6.65 6.16
N PRO A 387 -13.97 6.60 5.62
CA PRO A 387 -15.14 7.11 6.33
C PRO A 387 -15.46 6.24 7.55
N LEU A 388 -15.66 6.87 8.70
CA LEU A 388 -16.05 6.26 9.97
C LEU A 388 -17.26 7.02 10.54
N GLN A 389 -18.40 6.92 9.85
CA GLN A 389 -19.63 7.63 10.21
C GLN A 389 -20.00 7.44 11.68
N GLY A 390 -20.32 8.54 12.36
CA GLY A 390 -20.71 8.55 13.78
C GLY A 390 -19.55 8.42 14.77
N ASN A 391 -18.29 8.28 14.33
CA ASN A 391 -17.16 8.33 15.26
C ASN A 391 -16.96 9.75 15.80
N THR A 392 -16.80 9.85 17.13
CA THR A 392 -16.66 11.12 17.85
C THR A 392 -15.40 11.18 18.72
N ARG A 393 -14.63 10.08 18.76
CA ARG A 393 -13.45 9.93 19.61
C ARG A 393 -12.19 9.84 18.78
N VAL A 394 -11.07 10.25 19.36
CA VAL A 394 -9.76 9.96 18.79
C VAL A 394 -9.31 8.57 19.24
N ILE A 395 -9.19 7.63 18.31
CA ILE A 395 -8.81 6.23 18.61
C ILE A 395 -7.55 5.87 17.82
N LEU A 396 -6.53 5.36 18.52
CA LEU A 396 -5.35 4.79 17.89
C LEU A 396 -5.49 3.27 17.79
N ALA A 397 -5.70 2.73 16.59
CA ALA A 397 -5.67 1.29 16.33
C ALA A 397 -4.27 0.87 15.87
N VAL A 398 -3.59 0.02 16.63
CA VAL A 398 -2.17 -0.34 16.42
C VAL A 398 -1.96 -1.47 15.39
N GLY A 399 -3.04 -2.15 15.01
CA GLY A 399 -3.02 -3.18 13.95
C GLY A 399 -2.30 -4.48 14.32
N PRO A 400 -2.15 -5.41 13.35
CA PRO A 400 -1.57 -6.73 13.55
C PRO A 400 -0.03 -6.71 13.48
N GLN A 401 0.63 -7.83 13.79
CA GLN A 401 2.08 -7.97 13.69
C GLN A 401 2.61 -7.92 12.25
N GLN A 402 1.95 -8.64 11.34
CA GLN A 402 2.40 -8.85 9.97
C GLN A 402 1.67 -7.93 9.00
N LYS A 403 2.40 -7.45 7.99
CA LYS A 403 1.90 -6.49 6.99
C LYS A 403 1.20 -5.29 7.64
N ASN A 404 1.72 -4.86 8.79
CA ASN A 404 1.08 -3.92 9.69
C ASN A 404 0.71 -2.60 8.99
N THR A 405 -0.44 -2.09 9.40
CA THR A 405 -0.86 -0.69 9.27
C THR A 405 -1.50 -0.31 10.59
N PHE A 406 -1.27 0.91 11.07
CA PHE A 406 -2.03 1.50 12.18
C PHE A 406 -3.06 2.49 11.63
N CYS A 407 -4.09 2.81 12.41
CA CYS A 407 -5.11 3.79 12.05
C CYS A 407 -5.30 4.79 13.18
N LEU A 408 -5.27 6.08 12.85
CA LEU A 408 -5.70 7.15 13.74
C LEU A 408 -7.11 7.58 13.35
N ALA A 409 -8.12 7.16 14.10
CA ALA A 409 -9.47 7.67 13.94
C ALA A 409 -9.58 9.05 14.60
N LYS A 410 -10.11 10.04 13.89
CA LYS A 410 -10.40 11.40 14.40
C LYS A 410 -11.62 11.93 13.68
N GLY A 411 -12.63 12.38 14.43
CA GLY A 411 -13.93 12.71 13.85
C GLY A 411 -14.50 11.52 13.06
N GLU A 412 -15.09 11.75 11.90
CA GLU A 412 -15.61 10.69 11.04
C GLU A 412 -14.58 10.11 10.07
N HIS A 413 -13.28 10.23 10.38
CA HIS A 413 -12.19 9.82 9.51
C HIS A 413 -11.26 8.81 10.18
N GLY A 414 -10.97 7.72 9.48
CA GLY A 414 -9.91 6.76 9.81
C GLY A 414 -8.67 7.03 8.96
N LEU A 415 -7.64 7.60 9.58
CA LEU A 415 -6.36 7.91 8.93
C LEU A 415 -5.45 6.69 9.00
N LEU A 416 -5.57 5.80 8.01
CA LEU A 416 -4.77 4.59 7.92
C LEU A 416 -3.34 4.91 7.45
N SER A 417 -2.34 4.30 8.09
CA SER A 417 -0.93 4.44 7.73
C SER A 417 -0.60 3.80 6.38
N GLY A 418 0.59 4.12 5.86
CA GLY A 418 1.24 3.29 4.86
C GLY A 418 1.55 1.90 5.39
N HIS A 419 1.89 0.98 4.49
CA HIS A 419 2.38 -0.35 4.84
C HIS A 419 3.67 -0.26 5.66
N MET A 420 3.62 -0.72 6.92
CA MET A 420 4.78 -0.66 7.81
C MET A 420 5.72 -1.83 7.60
N GLY A 421 5.20 -3.06 7.52
CA GLY A 421 5.97 -4.28 7.31
C GLY A 421 5.64 -5.38 8.33
N ASP A 422 6.59 -6.27 8.62
CA ASP A 422 6.52 -7.21 9.75
C ASP A 422 7.22 -6.58 10.95
N LEU A 423 6.47 -6.33 12.04
CA LEU A 423 7.00 -5.63 13.22
C LEU A 423 8.02 -6.45 14.03
N ARG A 424 8.32 -7.71 13.64
CA ARG A 424 9.36 -8.52 14.33
C ARG A 424 10.76 -8.01 14.03
N ASP A 425 10.92 -7.35 12.88
CA ASP A 425 12.15 -6.68 12.51
C ASP A 425 12.30 -5.37 13.32
N ILE A 426 13.48 -5.18 13.91
CA ILE A 426 13.75 -4.06 14.81
C ILE A 426 13.72 -2.71 14.09
N ASP A 427 14.24 -2.65 12.86
CA ASP A 427 14.24 -1.45 12.04
C ASP A 427 12.78 -1.07 11.70
N THR A 428 11.95 -2.07 11.37
CA THR A 428 10.51 -1.91 11.11
C THR A 428 9.75 -1.43 12.33
N SER A 429 10.03 -1.98 13.51
CA SER A 429 9.40 -1.57 14.76
C SER A 429 9.74 -0.12 15.15
N ALA A 430 11.00 0.30 14.96
CA ALA A 430 11.42 1.67 15.22
C ALA A 430 10.71 2.68 14.30
N GLU A 431 10.67 2.39 12.99
CA GLU A 431 9.95 3.20 12.01
C GLU A 431 8.43 3.23 12.30
N TYR A 432 7.85 2.12 12.72
CA TYR A 432 6.45 2.02 13.13
C TYR A 432 6.12 2.99 14.27
N VAL A 433 6.94 3.03 15.32
CA VAL A 433 6.77 3.97 16.43
C VAL A 433 6.91 5.42 15.95
N HIS A 434 7.96 5.70 15.16
CA HIS A 434 8.21 7.05 14.67
C HIS A 434 7.07 7.60 13.80
N GLU A 435 6.55 6.79 12.88
CA GLU A 435 5.48 7.19 11.98
C GLU A 435 4.15 7.41 12.74
N MET A 436 3.85 6.59 13.76
CA MET A 436 2.68 6.83 14.62
C MET A 436 2.77 8.17 15.36
N ASP A 437 3.92 8.46 15.96
CA ASP A 437 4.14 9.74 16.65
C ASP A 437 4.02 10.90 15.65
N SER A 438 4.55 10.75 14.44
CA SER A 438 4.38 11.73 13.37
C SER A 438 2.92 11.91 12.97
N TYR A 439 2.10 10.84 12.93
CA TYR A 439 0.68 10.93 12.58
C TYR A 439 -0.11 11.67 13.65
N ILE A 440 0.11 11.34 14.93
CA ILE A 440 -0.53 12.00 16.07
C ILE A 440 -0.25 13.51 16.03
N GLN A 441 1.00 13.90 15.76
CA GLN A 441 1.39 15.31 15.64
C GLN A 441 0.82 15.98 14.40
N LEU A 442 0.93 15.34 13.23
CA LEU A 442 0.54 15.93 11.94
C LEU A 442 -0.96 16.17 11.83
N PHE A 443 -1.77 15.28 12.40
CA PHE A 443 -3.23 15.36 12.37
C PHE A 443 -3.84 15.88 13.68
N ASP A 444 -2.99 16.26 14.64
CA ASP A 444 -3.41 16.79 15.94
C ASP A 444 -4.44 15.87 16.63
N GLY A 445 -4.13 14.56 16.63
CA GLY A 445 -5.04 13.50 17.06
C GLY A 445 -4.54 12.84 18.33
N ILE A 446 -4.66 13.52 19.46
CA ILE A 446 -4.29 12.97 20.78
C ILE A 446 -5.23 11.81 21.11
N PRO A 447 -4.75 10.56 21.24
CA PRO A 447 -5.61 9.40 21.44
C PRO A 447 -6.37 9.46 22.77
N GLU A 448 -7.68 9.19 22.70
CA GLU A 448 -8.56 9.00 23.86
C GLU A 448 -8.77 7.51 24.19
N ALA A 449 -8.44 6.62 23.24
CA ALA A 449 -8.44 5.17 23.41
C ALA A 449 -7.44 4.51 22.45
N VAL A 450 -7.03 3.28 22.78
CA VAL A 450 -6.17 2.44 21.93
C VAL A 450 -6.86 1.12 21.63
N ALA A 451 -6.83 0.67 20.39
CA ALA A 451 -7.29 -0.66 19.99
C ALA A 451 -6.12 -1.51 19.50
N CYS A 452 -5.97 -2.73 20.02
CA CYS A 452 -4.89 -3.65 19.67
C CYS A 452 -5.42 -5.05 19.34
N ASP A 453 -4.60 -5.88 18.70
CA ASP A 453 -4.92 -7.29 18.51
C ASP A 453 -5.02 -8.00 19.89
N LEU A 454 -5.82 -9.06 19.97
CA LEU A 454 -5.93 -9.90 21.16
C LEU A 454 -4.63 -10.65 21.46
N HIS A 455 -3.77 -10.87 20.46
CA HIS A 455 -2.51 -11.58 20.63
C HIS A 455 -1.58 -10.84 21.62
N PRO A 456 -1.20 -11.47 22.75
CA PRO A 456 -0.45 -10.81 23.82
C PRO A 456 1.00 -10.47 23.42
N ASP A 457 1.65 -11.33 22.63
CA ASP A 457 3.07 -11.17 22.29
C ASP A 457 3.35 -10.33 21.03
N TYR A 458 2.34 -9.72 20.43
CA TYR A 458 2.58 -8.82 19.29
C TYR A 458 3.30 -7.55 19.73
N VAL A 459 4.24 -7.08 18.90
CA VAL A 459 4.93 -5.82 19.10
C VAL A 459 3.94 -4.65 19.10
N SER A 460 2.90 -4.71 18.27
CA SER A 460 1.81 -3.73 18.27
C SER A 460 1.02 -3.76 19.57
N THR A 461 0.70 -4.94 20.12
CA THR A 461 0.02 -5.08 21.42
C THR A 461 0.89 -4.55 22.57
N ALA A 462 2.19 -4.89 22.58
CA ALA A 462 3.13 -4.35 23.56
C ALA A 462 3.26 -2.82 23.47
N TYR A 463 3.17 -2.24 22.28
CA TYR A 463 3.12 -0.79 22.10
C TYR A 463 1.91 -0.16 22.81
N ALA A 464 0.73 -0.78 22.71
CA ALA A 464 -0.49 -0.28 23.35
C ALA A 464 -0.33 -0.15 24.88
N SER A 465 0.50 -0.99 25.51
CA SER A 465 0.78 -0.93 26.95
C SER A 465 1.38 0.39 27.43
N ARG A 466 1.95 1.22 26.54
CA ARG A 466 2.41 2.59 26.88
C ARG A 466 1.28 3.49 27.41
N TYR A 467 0.05 3.17 27.04
CA TYR A 467 -1.15 3.90 27.43
C TYR A 467 -1.86 3.31 28.65
N GLN A 468 -1.33 2.20 29.20
CA GLN A 468 -1.92 1.52 30.34
C GLN A 468 -2.08 2.48 31.53
N GLY A 469 -3.30 2.55 32.07
CA GLY A 469 -3.63 3.45 33.19
C GLY A 469 -3.80 4.92 32.82
N SER A 470 -3.54 5.31 31.55
CA SER A 470 -3.75 6.68 31.06
C SER A 470 -5.04 6.81 30.25
N ILE A 471 -5.28 5.89 29.32
CA ILE A 471 -6.51 5.82 28.50
C ILE A 471 -6.96 4.36 28.33
N PRO A 472 -8.24 4.10 27.98
CA PRO A 472 -8.74 2.75 27.74
C PRO A 472 -8.00 2.03 26.60
N ILE A 473 -7.71 0.75 26.81
CA ILE A 473 -7.14 -0.15 25.80
C ILE A 473 -8.18 -1.24 25.49
N PHE A 474 -8.48 -1.45 24.21
CA PHE A 474 -9.43 -2.42 23.71
C PHE A 474 -8.71 -3.52 22.91
N PRO A 475 -8.55 -4.72 23.48
CA PRO A 475 -8.11 -5.89 22.74
C PRO A 475 -9.24 -6.36 21.80
N ILE A 476 -8.92 -6.55 20.53
CA ILE A 476 -9.87 -6.93 19.48
C ILE A 476 -9.39 -8.23 18.83
N GLN A 477 -10.28 -9.20 18.72
CA GLN A 477 -9.96 -10.49 18.10
C GLN A 477 -9.67 -10.32 16.60
N HIS A 478 -8.62 -10.98 16.11
CA HIS A 478 -8.08 -10.82 14.76
C HIS A 478 -9.11 -11.03 13.64
N HIS A 479 -9.89 -12.11 13.71
CA HIS A 479 -10.88 -12.45 12.69
C HIS A 479 -12.11 -11.55 12.76
N HIS A 480 -12.50 -11.13 13.97
CA HIS A 480 -13.51 -10.10 14.16
C HIS A 480 -13.06 -8.79 13.50
N ALA A 481 -11.78 -8.38 13.64
CA ALA A 481 -11.26 -7.19 12.97
C ALA A 481 -11.31 -7.32 11.43
N HIS A 482 -10.95 -8.48 10.88
CA HIS A 482 -11.13 -8.75 9.44
C HIS A 482 -12.60 -8.63 9.00
N PHE A 483 -13.51 -9.28 9.73
CA PHE A 483 -14.94 -9.24 9.47
C PHE A 483 -15.51 -7.80 9.54
N ALA A 484 -15.20 -7.09 10.63
CA ALA A 484 -15.64 -5.72 10.87
C ALA A 484 -15.10 -4.74 9.80
N SER A 485 -13.88 -4.95 9.30
CA SER A 485 -13.30 -4.09 8.25
C SER A 485 -14.11 -4.11 6.95
N VAL A 486 -14.64 -5.27 6.55
CA VAL A 486 -15.49 -5.41 5.35
C VAL A 486 -16.83 -4.71 5.56
N LEU A 487 -17.44 -4.89 6.73
CA LEU A 487 -18.69 -4.21 7.05
C LEU A 487 -18.52 -2.68 7.11
N ALA A 488 -17.41 -2.21 7.66
CA ALA A 488 -17.08 -0.78 7.71
C ALA A 488 -16.89 -0.20 6.31
N GLU A 489 -16.14 -0.86 5.43
CA GLU A 489 -15.91 -0.43 4.04
C GLU A 489 -17.23 -0.30 3.25
N HIS A 490 -18.21 -1.16 3.54
CA HIS A 490 -19.51 -1.18 2.87
C HIS A 490 -20.62 -0.38 3.58
N ASN A 491 -20.31 0.37 4.65
CA ASN A 491 -21.28 1.11 5.47
C ASN A 491 -22.42 0.22 6.00
N LEU A 492 -22.07 -0.97 6.50
CA LEU A 492 -22.98 -1.97 7.04
C LEU A 492 -22.80 -2.14 8.56
N GLN A 493 -22.49 -1.05 9.29
CA GLN A 493 -22.04 -1.13 10.69
C GLN A 493 -23.06 -1.81 11.61
N ASP A 494 -24.35 -1.53 11.41
CA ASP A 494 -25.46 -2.06 12.24
C ASP A 494 -26.15 -3.28 11.62
N HIS A 495 -25.70 -3.73 10.45
CA HIS A 495 -26.34 -4.86 9.74
C HIS A 495 -25.69 -6.18 10.13
N PRO A 496 -26.43 -7.13 10.73
CA PRO A 496 -25.89 -8.44 11.03
C PRO A 496 -25.58 -9.18 9.72
N ALA A 497 -24.37 -9.72 9.62
CA ALA A 497 -23.87 -10.42 8.45
C ALA A 497 -23.21 -11.75 8.84
N ILE A 498 -23.13 -12.65 7.87
CA ILE A 498 -22.31 -13.86 7.94
C ILE A 498 -21.01 -13.57 7.19
N GLY A 499 -19.87 -13.81 7.83
CA GLY A 499 -18.55 -13.63 7.25
C GLY A 499 -17.75 -14.92 7.26
N MET A 500 -17.17 -15.28 6.13
CA MET A 500 -16.16 -16.34 6.03
C MET A 500 -14.78 -15.67 6.08
N VAL A 501 -14.06 -15.86 7.18
CA VAL A 501 -12.76 -15.23 7.43
C VAL A 501 -11.68 -16.30 7.32
N PHE A 502 -11.02 -16.33 6.16
CA PHE A 502 -9.99 -17.30 5.82
C PHE A 502 -8.62 -16.62 5.76
N ASP A 503 -7.73 -17.03 6.65
CA ASP A 503 -6.39 -16.49 6.78
C ASP A 503 -5.33 -17.57 7.08
N GLY A 504 -4.10 -17.15 7.35
CA GLY A 504 -3.02 -18.04 7.76
C GLY A 504 -2.96 -18.31 9.26
N THR A 505 -3.01 -17.28 10.10
CA THR A 505 -2.87 -17.39 11.55
C THR A 505 -3.50 -16.18 12.23
N GLY A 506 -4.52 -16.40 13.05
CA GLY A 506 -4.98 -15.42 14.03
C GLY A 506 -5.16 -16.05 15.41
N TYR A 507 -4.96 -15.24 16.45
CA TYR A 507 -5.10 -15.67 17.83
C TYR A 507 -6.57 -15.92 18.17
N GLY A 508 -6.91 -17.17 18.47
CA GLY A 508 -8.24 -17.57 18.90
C GLY A 508 -8.45 -17.34 20.40
N GLU A 509 -9.69 -17.05 20.79
CA GLU A 509 -10.07 -16.84 22.19
C GLU A 509 -9.98 -18.13 23.03
N ASP A 510 -10.01 -19.29 22.35
CA ASP A 510 -9.92 -20.64 22.93
C ASP A 510 -8.49 -21.19 22.95
N GLY A 511 -7.49 -20.38 22.58
CA GLY A 511 -6.09 -20.79 22.47
C GLY A 511 -5.76 -21.60 21.21
N THR A 512 -6.73 -21.82 20.32
CA THR A 512 -6.47 -22.39 18.98
C THR A 512 -6.05 -21.31 18.00
N ILE A 513 -5.28 -21.69 16.98
CA ILE A 513 -4.90 -20.78 15.90
C ILE A 513 -6.01 -20.78 14.86
N TRP A 514 -6.76 -19.68 14.80
CA TRP A 514 -7.85 -19.53 13.84
C TRP A 514 -7.32 -19.19 12.43
N GLY A 515 -8.15 -19.44 11.43
CA GLY A 515 -7.90 -19.04 10.04
C GLY A 515 -8.86 -19.62 9.01
N GLY A 516 -9.95 -20.24 9.46
CA GLY A 516 -10.93 -20.93 8.65
C GLY A 516 -12.33 -20.76 9.23
N GLU A 517 -12.67 -19.54 9.62
CA GLU A 517 -13.78 -19.26 10.54
C GLU A 517 -15.03 -18.74 9.81
N LEU A 518 -16.19 -19.13 10.32
CA LEU A 518 -17.49 -18.56 9.98
C LEU A 518 -17.97 -17.71 11.16
N LEU A 519 -18.08 -16.40 10.96
CA LEU A 519 -18.55 -15.45 11.95
C LEU A 519 -19.96 -14.94 11.62
N PHE A 520 -20.75 -14.64 12.65
CA PHE A 520 -22.03 -13.94 12.52
C PHE A 520 -22.10 -12.78 13.50
N GLY A 521 -22.42 -11.58 13.01
CA GLY A 521 -22.58 -10.41 13.86
C GLY A 521 -22.50 -9.10 13.09
N THR A 522 -22.09 -8.04 13.79
CA THR A 522 -21.95 -6.68 13.28
C THR A 522 -20.52 -6.16 13.48
N VAL A 523 -20.26 -4.89 13.19
CA VAL A 523 -18.97 -4.25 13.50
C VAL A 523 -18.68 -4.22 15.01
N ARG A 524 -19.71 -4.21 15.86
CA ARG A 524 -19.54 -4.13 17.32
C ARG A 524 -19.12 -5.47 17.93
N GLU A 525 -19.71 -6.55 17.46
CA GLU A 525 -19.52 -7.88 18.02
C GLU A 525 -19.80 -8.96 16.97
N SER A 526 -19.08 -10.08 17.08
CA SER A 526 -19.34 -11.25 16.25
C SER A 526 -19.20 -12.53 17.05
N LYS A 527 -19.97 -13.55 16.68
CA LYS A 527 -19.92 -14.89 17.25
C LYS A 527 -19.35 -15.87 16.23
N ARG A 528 -18.49 -16.79 16.68
CA ARG A 528 -18.02 -17.91 15.88
C ARG A 528 -19.16 -18.91 15.69
N MET A 529 -19.66 -19.03 14.46
CA MET A 529 -20.76 -19.90 14.07
C MET A 529 -20.28 -21.17 13.36
N GLY A 530 -19.00 -21.26 13.04
CA GLY A 530 -18.42 -22.44 12.43
C GLY A 530 -16.93 -22.28 12.17
N HIS A 531 -16.26 -23.39 11.91
CA HIS A 531 -14.83 -23.40 11.66
C HIS A 531 -14.38 -24.66 10.92
N LEU A 532 -13.18 -24.60 10.34
CA LEU A 532 -12.50 -25.78 9.84
C LEU A 532 -12.19 -26.75 10.99
N ASP A 533 -12.35 -28.06 10.76
CA ASP A 533 -12.02 -29.08 11.75
C ASP A 533 -10.54 -28.96 12.18
N PRO A 534 -10.23 -28.75 13.47
CA PRO A 534 -8.87 -28.44 13.89
C PRO A 534 -7.87 -29.58 13.68
N PHE A 535 -6.63 -29.23 13.35
CA PHE A 535 -5.50 -30.18 13.26
C PHE A 535 -4.23 -29.62 13.90
N PRO A 536 -3.31 -30.47 14.39
CA PRO A 536 -2.08 -30.02 15.03
C PRO A 536 -1.04 -29.48 14.03
N LEU A 537 -0.48 -28.31 14.32
CA LEU A 537 0.71 -27.79 13.64
C LEU A 537 1.98 -28.35 14.28
N LEU A 538 2.44 -29.48 13.76
CA LEU A 538 3.62 -30.18 14.29
C LEU A 538 4.88 -29.30 14.21
N GLY A 539 5.38 -28.86 15.38
CA GLY A 539 6.52 -27.95 15.49
C GLY A 539 6.15 -26.45 15.46
N GLY A 540 4.87 -26.10 15.60
CA GLY A 540 4.39 -24.72 15.67
C GLY A 540 4.77 -23.90 14.43
N GLU A 541 5.49 -22.79 14.63
CA GLU A 541 5.93 -21.91 13.51
C GLU A 541 6.78 -22.64 12.46
N GLN A 542 7.52 -23.70 12.83
CA GLN A 542 8.32 -24.44 11.86
C GLN A 542 7.45 -25.05 10.76
N ALA A 543 6.22 -25.47 11.08
CA ALA A 543 5.27 -26.01 10.11
C ALA A 543 4.89 -25.01 9.01
N ILE A 544 4.95 -23.69 9.30
CA ILE A 544 4.70 -22.63 8.32
C ILE A 544 5.84 -22.55 7.30
N ARG A 545 7.09 -22.80 7.73
CA ARG A 545 8.27 -22.83 6.84
C ARG A 545 8.45 -24.17 6.14
N GLU A 546 7.94 -25.22 6.76
CA GLU A 546 8.02 -26.60 6.29
C GLU A 546 6.63 -27.22 6.12
N PRO A 547 5.85 -26.83 5.09
CA PRO A 547 4.52 -27.36 4.81
C PRO A 547 4.38 -28.89 4.82
N TRP A 548 5.46 -29.65 4.61
CA TRP A 548 5.44 -31.11 4.74
C TRP A 548 5.02 -31.58 6.15
N ARG A 549 5.31 -30.81 7.20
CA ARG A 549 4.86 -31.09 8.58
C ARG A 549 3.34 -30.98 8.73
N ILE A 550 2.74 -30.03 8.01
CA ILE A 550 1.28 -29.87 7.95
C ILE A 550 0.67 -31.05 7.20
N ALA A 551 1.23 -31.38 6.03
CA ALA A 551 0.80 -32.54 5.26
C ALA A 551 0.87 -33.85 6.07
N LEU A 552 1.92 -34.04 6.88
CA LEU A 552 2.05 -35.18 7.77
C LEU A 552 0.87 -35.28 8.76
N SER A 553 0.51 -34.17 9.40
CA SER A 553 -0.65 -34.11 10.30
C SER A 553 -1.96 -34.41 9.58
N LEU A 554 -2.19 -33.80 8.41
CA LEU A 554 -3.42 -33.98 7.64
C LEU A 554 -3.59 -35.44 7.20
N LEU A 555 -2.50 -36.07 6.75
CA LEU A 555 -2.50 -37.47 6.34
C LEU A 555 -2.69 -38.44 7.51
N ASP A 556 -2.09 -38.17 8.68
CA ASP A 556 -2.28 -39.01 9.88
C ASP A 556 -3.76 -39.07 10.27
N MET A 557 -4.41 -37.90 10.34
CA MET A 557 -5.83 -37.81 10.72
C MET A 557 -6.78 -38.32 9.62
N ALA A 558 -6.50 -38.05 8.34
CA ALA A 558 -7.40 -38.43 7.25
C ALA A 558 -7.19 -39.86 6.73
N CYS A 559 -5.95 -40.33 6.67
CA CYS A 559 -5.57 -41.58 5.99
C CYS A 559 -4.87 -42.59 6.91
N GLY A 560 -4.60 -42.23 8.17
CA GLY A 560 -3.93 -43.07 9.15
C GLY A 560 -2.41 -42.93 9.15
N ARG A 561 -1.81 -43.24 10.31
CA ARG A 561 -0.37 -43.07 10.61
C ARG A 561 0.56 -43.79 9.64
N GLU A 562 0.22 -45.01 9.25
CA GLU A 562 1.03 -45.79 8.31
C GLU A 562 1.14 -45.07 6.95
N THR A 563 0.02 -44.55 6.44
CA THR A 563 -0.02 -43.78 5.19
C THR A 563 0.83 -42.50 5.30
N ALA A 564 0.71 -41.79 6.42
CA ALA A 564 1.44 -40.55 6.67
C ALA A 564 2.96 -40.78 6.71
N LEU A 565 3.42 -41.81 7.44
CA LEU A 565 4.83 -42.19 7.56
C LEU A 565 5.41 -42.75 6.26
N SER A 566 4.60 -43.47 5.47
CA SER A 566 5.00 -43.96 4.15
C SER A 566 5.25 -42.80 3.17
N ARG A 567 4.43 -41.74 3.24
CA ARG A 567 4.56 -40.57 2.36
C ARG A 567 5.77 -39.70 2.69
N TYR A 568 6.11 -39.57 3.97
CA TYR A 568 7.24 -38.79 4.48
C TYR A 568 8.18 -39.68 5.30
N PRO A 569 8.97 -40.53 4.63
CA PRO A 569 9.87 -41.44 5.31
C PRO A 569 11.03 -40.68 5.96
N GLY A 570 11.28 -40.91 7.24
CA GLY A 570 12.38 -40.28 7.97
C GLY A 570 12.24 -40.47 9.49
N GLN A 571 13.33 -40.29 10.23
CA GLN A 571 13.31 -40.43 11.69
C GLN A 571 12.51 -39.32 12.37
N GLU A 572 12.36 -38.16 11.73
CA GLU A 572 11.66 -37.01 12.30
C GLU A 572 10.13 -37.18 12.31
N ALA A 573 9.55 -37.80 11.28
CA ALA A 573 8.09 -37.88 11.14
C ALA A 573 7.41 -38.67 12.30
N PRO A 574 7.90 -39.85 12.72
CA PRO A 574 7.36 -40.53 13.90
C PRO A 574 7.47 -39.71 15.18
N LEU A 575 8.60 -39.01 15.38
CA LEU A 575 8.82 -38.15 16.55
C LEU A 575 7.85 -36.98 16.57
N LEU A 576 7.58 -36.37 15.42
CA LEU A 576 6.62 -35.26 15.30
C LEU A 576 5.20 -35.71 15.58
N LEU A 577 4.77 -36.87 15.06
CA LEU A 577 3.45 -37.43 15.37
C LEU A 577 3.32 -37.75 16.86
N GLN A 578 4.35 -38.35 17.47
CA GLN A 578 4.37 -38.60 18.91
C GLN A 578 4.32 -37.30 19.72
N ALA A 579 5.04 -36.26 19.32
CA ALA A 579 4.97 -34.94 19.96
C ALA A 579 3.57 -34.33 19.82
N GLY A 580 2.93 -34.52 18.65
CA GLY A 580 1.54 -34.14 18.40
C GLY A 580 0.55 -34.83 19.34
N ASP A 581 0.67 -36.15 19.51
CA ASP A 581 -0.16 -36.94 20.44
C ASP A 581 0.01 -36.47 21.91
N GLN A 582 1.19 -35.96 22.25
CA GLN A 582 1.52 -35.41 23.58
C GLN A 582 1.28 -33.91 23.71
N HIS A 583 0.77 -33.24 22.66
CA HIS A 583 0.56 -31.79 22.60
C HIS A 583 1.82 -30.96 22.86
N VAL A 584 3.01 -31.48 22.55
CA VAL A 584 4.29 -30.79 22.72
C VAL A 584 4.62 -30.03 21.44
N ASN A 585 4.66 -28.69 21.51
CA ASN A 585 4.92 -27.81 20.36
C ASN A 585 4.03 -28.12 19.14
N ALA A 586 2.77 -28.50 19.41
CA ALA A 586 1.79 -28.89 18.40
C ALA A 586 0.45 -28.16 18.63
N PRO A 587 0.41 -26.82 18.53
CA PRO A 587 -0.82 -26.07 18.71
C PRO A 587 -1.85 -26.50 17.65
N LEU A 588 -3.12 -26.55 18.04
CA LEU A 588 -4.21 -26.82 17.10
C LEU A 588 -4.50 -25.60 16.25
N THR A 589 -4.79 -25.81 14.97
CA THR A 589 -5.23 -24.77 14.05
C THR A 589 -6.48 -25.17 13.28
N SER A 590 -7.34 -24.20 13.01
CA SER A 590 -8.45 -24.27 12.05
C SER A 590 -8.15 -23.44 10.79
N SER A 591 -6.88 -23.21 10.45
CA SER A 591 -6.50 -22.31 9.36
C SER A 591 -6.71 -22.89 7.96
N MET A 592 -7.42 -22.14 7.11
CA MET A 592 -7.53 -22.40 5.68
C MET A 592 -6.19 -22.22 4.97
N GLY A 593 -5.40 -21.21 5.34
CA GLY A 593 -4.05 -21.02 4.79
C GLY A 593 -3.14 -22.22 5.05
N ARG A 594 -3.19 -22.78 6.26
CA ARG A 594 -2.45 -24.01 6.61
C ARG A 594 -2.96 -25.24 5.87
N LEU A 595 -4.27 -25.35 5.65
CA LEU A 595 -4.84 -26.41 4.80
C LEU A 595 -4.30 -26.33 3.36
N PHE A 596 -4.25 -25.12 2.78
CA PHE A 596 -3.64 -24.91 1.45
C PHE A 596 -2.16 -25.29 1.42
N ASP A 597 -1.39 -24.92 2.45
CA ASP A 597 0.03 -25.29 2.55
C ASP A 597 0.20 -26.83 2.61
N GLY A 598 -0.63 -27.50 3.41
CA GLY A 598 -0.65 -28.96 3.52
C GLY A 598 -1.02 -29.65 2.20
N VAL A 599 -2.08 -29.20 1.51
CA VAL A 599 -2.48 -29.70 0.18
C VAL A 599 -1.34 -29.54 -0.82
N CYS A 600 -0.70 -28.38 -0.86
CA CYS A 600 0.44 -28.08 -1.74
C CYS A 600 1.61 -29.06 -1.52
N ALA A 601 1.90 -29.41 -0.26
CA ALA A 601 2.92 -30.40 0.06
C ALA A 601 2.50 -31.84 -0.29
N ILE A 602 1.25 -32.24 -0.02
CA ILE A 602 0.73 -33.58 -0.33
C ILE A 602 0.90 -33.90 -1.82
N ILE A 603 0.51 -32.98 -2.69
CA ILE A 603 0.59 -33.15 -4.16
C ILE A 603 1.99 -32.90 -4.73
N GLY A 604 2.99 -32.62 -3.87
CA GLY A 604 4.40 -32.53 -4.25
C GLY A 604 4.84 -31.22 -4.91
N VAL A 605 4.06 -30.14 -4.78
CA VAL A 605 4.39 -28.84 -5.40
C VAL A 605 5.43 -28.10 -4.57
N LYS A 606 5.21 -27.99 -3.26
CA LYS A 606 6.14 -27.31 -2.36
C LYS A 606 6.12 -27.91 -0.96
N THR A 607 7.29 -28.26 -0.44
CA THR A 607 7.46 -28.80 0.92
C THR A 607 8.15 -27.82 1.87
N HIS A 608 8.82 -26.80 1.34
CA HIS A 608 9.55 -25.77 2.08
C HIS A 608 9.32 -24.41 1.44
N VAL A 609 9.12 -23.37 2.25
CA VAL A 609 8.83 -22.01 1.77
C VAL A 609 9.81 -20.98 2.31
N THR A 610 10.17 -20.01 1.47
CA THR A 610 11.08 -18.92 1.80
C THR A 610 10.34 -17.63 2.20
N TYR A 611 9.05 -17.50 1.86
CA TYR A 611 8.21 -16.38 2.27
C TYR A 611 6.78 -16.82 2.61
N GLU A 612 6.08 -15.99 3.38
CA GLU A 612 4.72 -16.25 3.85
C GLU A 612 3.73 -16.36 2.67
N GLY A 613 2.86 -17.37 2.74
CA GLY A 613 1.84 -17.64 1.71
C GLY A 613 2.38 -18.26 0.41
N GLN A 614 3.68 -18.57 0.32
CA GLN A 614 4.28 -19.08 -0.92
C GLN A 614 3.62 -20.37 -1.42
N ALA A 615 3.39 -21.36 -0.54
CA ALA A 615 2.81 -22.63 -0.96
C ALA A 615 1.36 -22.46 -1.46
N ALA A 616 0.53 -21.68 -0.76
CA ALA A 616 -0.81 -21.31 -1.23
C ALA A 616 -0.79 -20.55 -2.57
N ILE A 617 0.15 -19.61 -2.76
CA ILE A 617 0.32 -18.88 -4.02
C ILE A 617 0.73 -19.83 -5.15
N GLU A 618 1.75 -20.67 -4.93
CA GLU A 618 2.23 -21.61 -5.95
C GLU A 618 1.14 -22.63 -6.33
N LEU A 619 0.36 -23.11 -5.35
CA LEU A 619 -0.82 -23.95 -5.59
C LEU A 619 -1.82 -23.22 -6.51
N GLN A 620 -2.22 -21.99 -6.16
CA GLN A 620 -3.10 -21.19 -7.00
C GLN A 620 -2.55 -20.98 -8.43
N GLN A 621 -1.24 -20.79 -8.59
CA GLN A 621 -0.63 -20.51 -9.90
C GLN A 621 -0.59 -21.71 -10.84
N ILE A 622 -0.56 -22.94 -10.32
CA ILE A 622 -0.56 -24.16 -11.15
C ILE A 622 -1.96 -24.63 -11.52
N MET A 623 -3.00 -24.02 -10.95
CA MET A 623 -4.40 -24.38 -11.15
C MET A 623 -4.76 -24.46 -12.65
N ASP A 624 -5.26 -25.63 -13.07
CA ASP A 624 -5.81 -25.82 -14.41
C ASP A 624 -7.26 -25.31 -14.44
N SER A 625 -7.46 -24.11 -14.98
CA SER A 625 -8.79 -23.49 -15.08
C SER A 625 -9.79 -24.24 -15.98
N THR A 626 -9.35 -25.27 -16.70
CA THR A 626 -10.23 -26.12 -17.54
C THR A 626 -10.70 -27.38 -16.82
N ALA A 627 -10.07 -27.70 -15.68
CA ALA A 627 -10.44 -28.84 -14.85
C ALA A 627 -11.89 -28.71 -14.35
N LYS A 628 -12.56 -29.85 -14.21
CA LYS A 628 -13.91 -29.96 -13.68
C LYS A 628 -13.93 -30.84 -12.43
N GLY A 629 -14.98 -30.64 -11.64
CA GLY A 629 -15.18 -31.33 -10.37
C GLY A 629 -14.68 -30.48 -9.19
N SER A 630 -14.95 -30.98 -7.99
CA SER A 630 -14.50 -30.40 -6.72
C SER A 630 -14.38 -31.50 -5.68
N TYR A 631 -13.49 -31.33 -4.71
CA TYR A 631 -13.56 -32.12 -3.48
C TYR A 631 -14.63 -31.54 -2.54
N HIS A 632 -15.17 -32.38 -1.65
CA HIS A 632 -16.24 -31.99 -0.75
C HIS A 632 -15.75 -31.91 0.70
N PHE A 633 -16.20 -30.87 1.41
CA PHE A 633 -16.15 -30.80 2.87
C PHE A 633 -17.42 -31.46 3.43
N GLU A 634 -17.26 -32.30 4.44
CA GLU A 634 -18.40 -32.78 5.22
C GLU A 634 -18.79 -31.71 6.26
N LEU A 635 -20.08 -31.38 6.32
CA LEU A 635 -20.59 -30.35 7.23
C LEU A 635 -21.23 -31.03 8.44
N HIS A 636 -20.63 -30.84 9.63
CA HIS A 636 -21.22 -31.34 10.88
C HIS A 636 -21.81 -30.18 11.67
N THR A 637 -23.14 -30.17 11.76
CA THR A 637 -23.89 -29.17 12.54
C THR A 637 -24.05 -29.62 13.98
N HIS A 638 -23.73 -28.76 14.94
CA HIS A 638 -24.04 -28.95 16.36
C HIS A 638 -24.77 -27.72 16.91
N SER A 639 -25.23 -27.80 18.16
CA SER A 639 -26.01 -26.73 18.81
C SER A 639 -25.31 -25.36 18.88
N GLY A 640 -23.99 -25.32 18.62
CA GLY A 640 -23.15 -24.12 18.68
C GLY A 640 -22.53 -23.71 17.35
N GLY A 641 -22.81 -24.39 16.23
CA GLY A 641 -22.21 -24.02 14.94
C GLY A 641 -22.05 -25.17 13.93
N VAL A 642 -21.21 -24.92 12.93
CA VAL A 642 -20.90 -25.86 11.83
C VAL A 642 -19.40 -26.13 11.76
N ILE A 643 -19.00 -27.40 11.75
CA ILE A 643 -17.62 -27.81 11.53
C ILE A 643 -17.45 -28.24 10.07
N PHE A 644 -16.44 -27.67 9.39
CA PHE A 644 -16.04 -28.06 8.03
C PHE A 644 -14.98 -29.17 8.11
N HIS A 645 -15.40 -30.42 7.95
CA HIS A 645 -14.52 -31.58 7.96
C HIS A 645 -13.84 -31.78 6.60
N TRP A 646 -12.51 -31.73 6.60
CA TRP A 646 -11.67 -31.77 5.40
C TRP A 646 -11.07 -33.16 5.12
N GLN A 647 -11.28 -34.14 5.98
CA GLN A 647 -10.63 -35.45 5.89
C GLN A 647 -10.99 -36.19 4.60
N SER A 648 -12.27 -36.15 4.18
CA SER A 648 -12.73 -36.79 2.95
C SER A 648 -12.13 -36.12 1.71
N LEU A 649 -11.91 -34.80 1.74
CA LEU A 649 -11.15 -34.08 0.72
C LEU A 649 -9.72 -34.60 0.64
N ILE A 650 -9.01 -34.74 1.77
CA ILE A 650 -7.61 -35.20 1.77
C ILE A 650 -7.48 -36.64 1.29
N ARG A 651 -8.40 -37.53 1.67
CA ARG A 651 -8.42 -38.92 1.17
C ARG A 651 -8.59 -38.95 -0.35
N ALA A 652 -9.58 -38.22 -0.88
CA ALA A 652 -9.85 -38.18 -2.31
C ALA A 652 -8.70 -37.55 -3.10
N LEU A 653 -8.12 -36.46 -2.59
CA LEU A 653 -6.96 -35.79 -3.16
C LEU A 653 -5.75 -36.75 -3.25
N LEU A 654 -5.48 -37.49 -2.18
CA LEU A 654 -4.37 -38.44 -2.15
C LEU A 654 -4.56 -39.58 -3.16
N LEU A 655 -5.78 -40.12 -3.26
CA LEU A 655 -6.11 -41.17 -4.23
C LEU A 655 -5.92 -40.68 -5.67
N ASP A 656 -6.42 -39.50 -6.01
CA ASP A 656 -6.23 -38.91 -7.34
C ASP A 656 -4.74 -38.64 -7.63
N HIS A 657 -3.99 -38.15 -6.64
CA HIS A 657 -2.55 -37.94 -6.77
C HIS A 657 -1.80 -39.26 -7.04
N GLN A 658 -2.14 -40.33 -6.31
CA GLN A 658 -1.57 -41.67 -6.52
C GLN A 658 -1.97 -42.27 -7.88
N ALA A 659 -3.15 -41.93 -8.39
CA ALA A 659 -3.61 -42.31 -9.72
C ALA A 659 -2.94 -41.50 -10.85
N GLY A 660 -2.05 -40.56 -10.53
CA GLY A 660 -1.29 -39.78 -11.51
C GLY A 660 -2.05 -38.58 -12.08
N VAL A 661 -3.11 -38.11 -11.42
CA VAL A 661 -3.80 -36.87 -11.81
C VAL A 661 -2.84 -35.69 -11.65
N SER A 662 -2.79 -34.82 -12.67
CA SER A 662 -1.83 -33.71 -12.68
C SER A 662 -2.07 -32.74 -11.50
N PRO A 663 -1.01 -32.18 -10.88
CA PRO A 663 -1.15 -31.21 -9.79
C PRO A 663 -2.03 -30.00 -10.11
N GLY A 664 -2.05 -29.55 -11.37
CA GLY A 664 -2.90 -28.45 -11.79
C GLY A 664 -4.39 -28.77 -11.74
N VAL A 665 -4.77 -30.01 -12.09
CA VAL A 665 -6.15 -30.50 -11.94
C VAL A 665 -6.50 -30.67 -10.46
N LEU A 666 -5.58 -31.22 -9.66
CA LEU A 666 -5.77 -31.40 -8.21
C LEU A 666 -5.94 -30.06 -7.49
N SER A 667 -5.21 -29.02 -7.91
CA SER A 667 -5.32 -27.68 -7.33
C SER A 667 -6.63 -26.97 -7.69
N ALA A 668 -7.26 -27.33 -8.80
CA ALA A 668 -8.49 -26.69 -9.28
C ALA A 668 -9.75 -27.29 -8.65
N ARG A 669 -9.69 -28.58 -8.31
CA ARG A 669 -10.74 -29.32 -7.60
C ARG A 669 -10.67 -29.07 -6.10
#